data_AF-F0RBJ3-F1
#
_entry.id   AF-F0RBJ3-F1
#
_cell.length_a   1.000
_cell.length_b   1.000
_cell.length_c   1.000
_cell.angle_alpha   90.00
_cell.angle_beta   90.00
_cell.angle_gamma   90.00
#
_symmetry.space_group_name_H-M   'P 1'
#
loop_
_entity.id
_entity.type
_entity.pdbx_description
1 polymer ?
#
loop_
_entity_poly.entity_id
_entity_poly.type
_entity_poly.pdbx_seq_one_letter_code
_entity_poly.pdbx_strand_id
1 'polypeptide(L)'
;MKKLLYLLLLVPITFFGADNKTPSTIKKVTVYLNGAQITRTSNFMLKEGTTELKFTGLSSKIDENSIQISGLQSVSILAMDYGINYLDKFMVTPEATELQNEAKLLSEKIQLLKNRISGLQEEELLITKNRQVSASTESLDLETLKQISTYYRKRITEIRDEIFTINKEITTISTTIRDLNLQVKELTTGPAIAQGELVVKFDAPVDINLNLILSYVVSDAGWVPTYDIKSKNTASNLQLKYKANVYQNTGNEWKNVKINLSTGNPIKQTTKPVIDTKYLNFTNGYNYQAKAVKKNKYYYNPSVKKVTGVVTDASGQPLPGCNVLIKGTSIGTQTDFDGNYTIATHTGQELQFSYIGMETSEVPIYASIINTTLQENNETLDEVIVTGYSSSLQGKVAGVKVRGTSTLTTNKPELPLYIIDGVPIKDFVEGDIDTNDIQSLEKLNGTSATAIYGSRANNGVIVITTKKSTTEDDVTNTTFAIKKPYSIKSDGDIIAIEINTYNLDATYEYLAIPVLNENVFLTASFKNWEQYNLLPGEANIYFKGGFAGKTVIDPYKTTKEMVVSLGVDAGITVTRKQDRNFKSKSLLGNNRVLNRAYDLEIKNNKNTAVTIKLIDRIPLSENKEIKVSEIETYNANYNDAKGLLTWKIDLNSKETQKERFSYEVKYPKNKHISL
;
A
#
# COMPACT_ATOMS: atom_id res chain seq x y z
N MET A 1 62.06 -59.45 -31.15
CA MET A 1 60.87 -59.68 -30.30
C MET A 1 60.65 -58.39 -29.51
N LYS A 2 59.63 -57.58 -29.83
CA LYS A 2 58.28 -57.61 -29.22
C LYS A 2 58.34 -57.61 -27.69
N LYS A 3 57.66 -56.76 -26.92
CA LYS A 3 56.78 -55.61 -27.15
C LYS A 3 56.31 -55.20 -25.75
N LEU A 4 56.16 -53.89 -25.48
CA LEU A 4 55.09 -53.30 -24.65
C LEU A 4 55.13 -53.60 -23.12
N LEU A 5 54.69 -52.72 -22.20
CA LEU A 5 53.72 -51.64 -22.29
C LEU A 5 53.96 -50.65 -21.13
N TYR A 6 53.95 -49.36 -21.46
CA TYR A 6 53.90 -48.23 -20.54
C TYR A 6 52.67 -48.31 -19.63
N LEU A 7 52.88 -48.30 -18.31
CA LEU A 7 51.83 -48.08 -17.32
C LEU A 7 51.63 -46.57 -17.16
N LEU A 8 50.72 -46.01 -17.95
CA LEU A 8 50.29 -44.62 -17.83
C LEU A 8 49.26 -44.53 -16.70
N LEU A 9 49.62 -43.83 -15.63
CA LEU A 9 48.73 -43.45 -14.54
C LEU A 9 47.55 -42.64 -15.12
N LEU A 10 46.38 -43.27 -15.21
CA LEU A 10 45.10 -42.57 -15.33
C LEU A 10 44.76 -42.00 -13.95
N VAL A 11 45.26 -40.80 -13.67
CA VAL A 11 44.65 -39.94 -12.64
C VAL A 11 43.33 -39.44 -13.24
N PRO A 12 42.18 -39.65 -12.60
CA PRO A 12 40.95 -39.00 -13.03
C PRO A 12 41.16 -37.50 -12.82
N ILE A 13 41.30 -36.76 -13.93
CA ILE A 13 41.19 -35.32 -13.93
C ILE A 13 39.75 -35.02 -13.54
N THR A 14 39.50 -34.75 -12.26
CA THR A 14 38.29 -34.06 -11.84
C THR A 14 38.35 -32.68 -12.49
N PHE A 15 37.59 -32.51 -13.57
CA PHE A 15 37.25 -31.21 -14.10
C PHE A 15 36.63 -30.42 -12.93
N PHE A 16 37.40 -29.51 -12.32
CA PHE A 16 36.82 -28.45 -11.51
C PHE A 16 35.88 -27.68 -12.42
N GLY A 17 34.60 -27.71 -12.06
CA GLY A 17 33.49 -27.34 -12.93
C GLY A 17 33.64 -25.96 -13.53
N ALA A 18 33.21 -25.85 -14.78
CA ALA A 18 32.65 -24.61 -15.27
C ALA A 18 31.65 -24.08 -14.23
N ASP A 19 31.63 -22.77 -14.02
CA ASP A 19 30.68 -22.09 -13.16
C ASP A 19 29.27 -22.40 -13.69
N ASN A 20 28.62 -23.47 -13.19
CA ASN A 20 27.33 -24.02 -13.67
C ASN A 20 26.14 -23.12 -13.26
N LYS A 21 26.31 -21.82 -13.48
CA LYS A 21 25.30 -20.79 -13.25
C LYS A 21 24.19 -20.97 -14.28
N THR A 22 23.01 -21.27 -13.77
CA THR A 22 21.79 -21.46 -14.56
C THR A 22 20.86 -20.29 -14.29
N PRO A 23 20.80 -19.27 -15.17
CA PRO A 23 19.91 -18.14 -14.94
C PRO A 23 18.44 -18.58 -15.04
N SER A 24 17.59 -17.90 -14.30
CA SER A 24 16.14 -18.08 -14.36
C SER A 24 15.46 -16.72 -14.53
N THR A 25 14.29 -16.69 -15.17
CA THR A 25 13.55 -15.44 -15.43
C THR A 25 12.19 -15.46 -14.75
N ILE A 26 11.81 -14.34 -14.12
CA ILE A 26 10.49 -14.18 -13.52
C ILE A 26 9.45 -14.08 -14.63
N LYS A 27 8.41 -14.92 -14.59
CA LYS A 27 7.31 -14.92 -15.57
C LYS A 27 5.98 -14.49 -14.98
N LYS A 28 5.75 -14.83 -13.72
CA LYS A 28 4.51 -14.56 -13.00
C LYS A 28 4.83 -14.20 -11.56
N VAL A 29 4.11 -13.24 -11.02
CA VAL A 29 4.15 -12.87 -9.62
C VAL A 29 2.72 -12.86 -9.08
N THR A 30 2.50 -13.55 -7.97
CA THR A 30 1.26 -13.45 -7.19
C THR A 30 1.55 -12.59 -5.97
N VAL A 31 1.05 -11.35 -5.97
CA VAL A 31 1.25 -10.42 -4.87
C VAL A 31 0.15 -10.64 -3.84
N TYR A 32 0.51 -10.82 -2.57
CA TYR A 32 -0.42 -10.95 -1.46
C TYR A 32 -0.57 -9.62 -0.71
N LEU A 33 -1.53 -9.53 0.21
CA LEU A 33 -1.65 -8.35 1.09
C LEU A 33 -0.40 -8.13 1.97
N ASN A 34 0.37 -9.20 2.19
CA ASN A 34 1.70 -9.16 2.78
C ASN A 34 2.53 -10.31 2.22
N GLY A 35 3.57 -9.98 1.45
CA GLY A 35 4.43 -10.90 0.71
C GLY A 35 4.05 -11.03 -0.77
N ALA A 36 4.89 -11.76 -1.53
CA ALA A 36 4.58 -12.14 -2.89
C ALA A 36 5.14 -13.54 -3.20
N GLN A 37 4.46 -14.32 -4.03
CA GLN A 37 5.00 -15.54 -4.63
C GLN A 37 5.57 -15.22 -6.00
N ILE A 38 6.87 -15.50 -6.17
CA ILE A 38 7.59 -15.36 -7.42
C ILE A 38 7.57 -16.71 -8.14
N THR A 39 7.25 -16.71 -9.43
CA THR A 39 7.37 -17.88 -10.30
C THR A 39 8.36 -17.58 -11.43
N ARG A 40 9.42 -18.38 -11.48
CA ARG A 40 10.50 -18.28 -12.45
C ARG A 40 10.56 -19.52 -13.33
N THR A 41 11.06 -19.33 -14.55
CA THR A 41 11.30 -20.44 -15.48
C THR A 41 12.76 -20.46 -15.88
N SER A 42 13.33 -21.66 -16.02
CA SER A 42 14.63 -21.90 -16.60
C SER A 42 14.59 -23.10 -17.54
N ASN A 43 15.29 -23.02 -18.66
CA ASN A 43 15.34 -24.08 -19.66
C ASN A 43 16.80 -24.49 -19.84
N PHE A 44 17.10 -25.77 -19.62
CA PHE A 44 18.43 -26.31 -19.71
C PHE A 44 18.38 -27.81 -20.02
N MET A 45 19.47 -28.31 -20.59
CA MET A 45 19.67 -29.73 -20.86
C MET A 45 20.43 -30.37 -19.70
N LEU A 46 19.90 -31.46 -19.16
CA LEU A 46 20.61 -32.35 -18.25
C LEU A 46 21.16 -33.54 -19.01
N LYS A 47 22.38 -33.94 -18.65
CA LYS A 47 22.97 -35.19 -19.08
C LYS A 47 22.57 -36.32 -18.14
N GLU A 48 22.55 -37.54 -18.66
CA GLU A 48 22.37 -38.74 -17.85
C GLU A 48 23.33 -38.74 -16.65
N GLY A 49 22.78 -39.11 -15.48
CA GLY A 49 23.48 -39.13 -14.21
C GLY A 49 23.25 -37.88 -13.36
N THR A 50 24.16 -37.67 -12.41
CA THR A 50 24.03 -36.63 -11.40
C THR A 50 24.66 -35.32 -11.86
N THR A 51 23.88 -34.24 -11.86
CA THR A 51 24.34 -32.89 -12.22
C THR A 51 23.99 -31.89 -11.13
N GLU A 52 24.95 -31.06 -10.74
CA GLU A 52 24.73 -29.94 -9.83
C GLU A 52 24.61 -28.63 -10.62
N LEU A 53 23.52 -27.90 -10.40
CA LEU A 53 23.25 -26.61 -11.02
C LEU A 53 23.02 -25.54 -9.94
N LYS A 54 23.51 -24.32 -10.23
CA LYS A 54 23.34 -23.17 -9.36
C LYS A 54 22.43 -22.13 -10.00
N PHE A 55 21.25 -21.93 -9.44
CA PHE A 55 20.34 -20.87 -9.85
C PHE A 55 20.71 -19.56 -9.15
N THR A 56 21.11 -18.56 -9.94
CA THR A 56 21.51 -17.23 -9.45
C THR A 56 20.47 -16.16 -9.76
N GLY A 57 20.62 -14.97 -9.18
CA GLY A 57 19.69 -13.86 -9.39
C GLY A 57 18.33 -14.08 -8.73
N LEU A 58 18.31 -14.85 -7.63
CA LEU A 58 17.13 -15.00 -6.78
C LEU A 58 17.08 -13.87 -5.75
N SER A 59 15.91 -13.69 -5.15
CA SER A 59 15.70 -12.71 -4.08
C SER A 59 16.47 -13.16 -2.83
N SER A 60 17.05 -12.23 -2.07
CA SER A 60 17.59 -12.53 -0.73
C SER A 60 16.52 -12.58 0.37
N LYS A 61 15.25 -12.34 0.02
CA LYS A 61 14.11 -12.26 0.93
C LYS A 61 13.20 -13.49 0.84
N ILE A 62 13.74 -14.61 0.36
CA ILE A 62 13.01 -15.86 0.17
C ILE A 62 12.70 -16.49 1.53
N ASP A 63 11.47 -16.96 1.69
CA ASP A 63 11.16 -17.96 2.71
C ASP A 63 11.63 -19.33 2.21
N GLU A 64 12.69 -19.86 2.78
CA GLU A 64 13.32 -21.11 2.35
C GLU A 64 12.35 -22.30 2.34
N ASN A 65 11.39 -22.34 3.28
CA ASN A 65 10.40 -23.41 3.36
C ASN A 65 9.34 -23.34 2.25
N SER A 66 9.29 -22.23 1.53
CA SER A 66 8.34 -22.01 0.43
C SER A 66 8.88 -22.40 -0.94
N ILE A 67 10.16 -22.79 -1.05
CA ILE A 67 10.80 -23.12 -2.31
C ILE A 67 10.18 -24.40 -2.89
N GLN A 68 9.64 -24.28 -4.09
CA GLN A 68 9.00 -25.37 -4.84
C GLN A 68 9.60 -25.45 -6.24
N ILE A 69 9.94 -26.68 -6.65
CA ILE A 69 10.44 -26.97 -8.00
C ILE A 69 9.45 -27.91 -8.69
N SER A 70 9.04 -27.55 -9.91
CA SER A 70 8.15 -28.34 -10.75
C SER A 70 8.66 -28.40 -12.19
N GLY A 71 8.08 -29.27 -13.02
CA GLY A 71 8.54 -29.52 -14.39
C GLY A 71 9.69 -30.52 -14.51
N LEU A 72 9.89 -31.37 -13.49
CA LEU A 72 10.99 -32.33 -13.40
C LEU A 72 10.90 -33.52 -14.36
N GLN A 73 9.71 -33.84 -14.86
CA GLN A 73 9.47 -35.04 -15.70
C GLN A 73 9.96 -36.31 -14.99
N SER A 74 10.96 -37.01 -15.54
CA SER A 74 11.58 -38.21 -14.97
C SER A 74 12.80 -37.93 -14.07
N VAL A 75 13.19 -36.67 -13.89
CA VAL A 75 14.37 -36.27 -13.12
C VAL A 75 14.04 -36.16 -11.63
N SER A 76 14.95 -36.63 -10.78
CA SER A 76 14.82 -36.54 -9.32
C SER A 76 15.69 -35.42 -8.74
N ILE A 77 15.26 -34.82 -7.64
CA ILE A 77 16.07 -33.88 -6.85
C ILE A 77 16.68 -34.65 -5.68
N LEU A 78 18.01 -34.69 -5.62
CA LEU A 78 18.74 -35.34 -4.53
C LEU A 78 18.99 -34.40 -3.35
N ALA A 79 19.28 -33.13 -3.64
CA ALA A 79 19.57 -32.12 -2.64
C ALA A 79 19.22 -30.72 -3.17
N MET A 80 18.88 -29.83 -2.24
CA MET A 80 18.60 -28.43 -2.49
C MET A 80 19.16 -27.61 -1.33
N ASP A 81 19.96 -26.61 -1.65
CA ASP A 81 20.59 -25.72 -0.67
C ASP A 81 20.43 -24.27 -1.12
N TYR A 82 19.89 -23.43 -0.25
CA TYR A 82 19.71 -22.00 -0.52
C TYR A 82 20.69 -21.20 0.32
N GLY A 83 21.34 -20.23 -0.31
CA GLY A 83 22.29 -19.34 0.34
C GLY A 83 22.21 -17.92 -0.20
N ILE A 84 22.77 -16.99 0.55
CA ILE A 84 22.87 -15.59 0.14
C ILE A 84 24.32 -15.31 -0.26
N ASN A 85 24.53 -14.91 -1.52
CA ASN A 85 25.83 -14.49 -2.01
C ASN A 85 26.00 -12.97 -1.81
N TYR A 86 26.95 -12.60 -0.94
CA TYR A 86 27.33 -11.22 -0.63
C TYR A 86 28.49 -10.68 -1.50
N LEU A 87 29.13 -11.55 -2.29
CA LEU A 87 30.39 -11.27 -3.01
C LEU A 87 30.18 -10.98 -4.51
N ASP A 88 29.13 -11.53 -5.15
CA ASP A 88 28.78 -11.20 -6.54
C ASP A 88 28.06 -9.83 -6.59
N LYS A 89 28.85 -8.76 -6.67
CA LYS A 89 28.38 -7.41 -6.97
C LYS A 89 27.81 -7.41 -8.41
N PHE A 90 26.71 -6.70 -8.65
CA PHE A 90 26.01 -6.62 -9.94
C PHE A 90 26.96 -6.50 -11.16
N MET A 91 26.49 -6.99 -12.32
CA MET A 91 27.02 -6.61 -13.63
C MET A 91 27.08 -5.08 -13.71
N VAL A 92 28.29 -4.52 -13.56
CA VAL A 92 28.58 -3.12 -13.85
C VAL A 92 28.18 -2.90 -15.30
N THR A 93 27.37 -1.88 -15.60
CA THR A 93 27.08 -1.55 -16.99
C THR A 93 28.41 -1.29 -17.72
N PRO A 94 28.53 -1.63 -19.01
CA PRO A 94 29.76 -1.32 -19.77
C PRO A 94 30.17 0.15 -19.63
N GLU A 95 29.18 1.06 -19.60
CA GLU A 95 29.33 2.49 -19.37
C GLU A 95 29.90 2.84 -17.98
N ALA A 96 29.39 2.23 -16.90
CA ALA A 96 29.94 2.45 -15.55
C ALA A 96 31.36 1.88 -15.39
N THR A 97 31.70 0.83 -16.13
CA THR A 97 33.06 0.26 -16.14
C THR A 97 34.05 1.20 -16.83
N GLU A 98 33.63 1.85 -17.92
CA GLU A 98 34.43 2.83 -18.64
C GLU A 98 34.73 4.06 -17.78
N LEU A 99 33.72 4.62 -17.11
CA LEU A 99 33.86 5.76 -16.20
C LEU A 99 34.74 5.43 -14.97
N GLN A 100 34.67 4.19 -14.47
CA GLN A 100 35.57 3.72 -13.39
C GLN A 100 37.03 3.63 -13.85
N ASN A 101 37.27 3.13 -15.07
CA ASN A 101 38.60 3.08 -15.65
C ASN A 101 39.16 4.49 -15.88
N GLU A 102 38.35 5.44 -16.33
CA GLU A 102 38.72 6.84 -16.47
C GLU A 102 39.09 7.47 -15.12
N ALA A 103 38.26 7.29 -14.09
CA ALA A 103 38.55 7.78 -12.74
C ALA A 103 39.87 7.20 -12.17
N LYS A 104 40.16 5.93 -12.48
CA LYS A 104 41.42 5.28 -12.10
C LYS A 104 42.63 5.93 -12.79
N LEU A 105 42.58 6.13 -14.10
CA LEU A 105 43.66 6.78 -14.86
C LEU A 105 43.93 8.21 -14.36
N LEU A 106 42.88 8.97 -14.05
CA LEU A 106 43.00 10.30 -13.46
C LEU A 106 43.63 10.27 -12.06
N SER A 107 43.32 9.25 -11.25
CA SER A 107 43.97 9.06 -9.95
C SER A 107 45.47 8.73 -10.08
N GLU A 108 45.85 7.93 -11.07
CA GLU A 108 47.26 7.66 -11.39
C GLU A 108 47.98 8.95 -11.83
N LYS A 109 47.32 9.81 -12.61
CA LYS A 109 47.86 11.13 -12.99
C LYS A 109 48.09 12.03 -11.77
N ILE A 110 47.18 12.06 -10.80
CA ILE A 110 47.39 12.79 -9.53
C ILE A 110 48.65 12.29 -8.80
N GLN A 111 48.90 10.98 -8.78
CA GLN A 111 50.10 10.43 -8.14
C GLN A 111 51.40 10.90 -8.83
N LEU A 112 51.42 10.93 -10.16
CA LEU A 112 52.56 11.46 -10.91
C LEU A 112 52.81 12.94 -10.62
N LEU A 113 51.75 13.74 -10.54
CA LEU A 113 51.83 15.16 -10.18
C LEU A 113 52.34 15.36 -8.74
N LYS A 114 51.91 14.53 -7.78
CA LYS A 114 52.43 14.54 -6.39
C LYS A 114 53.91 14.19 -6.33
N ASN A 115 54.37 13.21 -7.12
CA ASN A 115 55.80 12.89 -7.21
C ASN A 115 56.61 14.09 -7.72
N ARG A 116 56.08 14.84 -8.70
CA ARG A 116 56.72 16.07 -9.19
C ARG A 116 56.79 17.16 -8.13
N ILE A 117 55.71 17.39 -7.37
CA ILE A 117 55.73 18.31 -6.21
C ILE A 117 56.81 17.89 -5.21
N SER A 118 56.90 16.60 -4.87
CA SER A 118 57.92 16.10 -3.94
C SER A 118 59.34 16.39 -4.44
N GLY A 119 59.61 16.20 -5.74
CA GLY A 119 60.91 16.54 -6.33
C GLY A 119 61.25 18.04 -6.26
N LEU A 120 60.26 18.90 -6.54
CA LEU A 120 60.39 20.36 -6.44
C LEU A 120 60.62 20.83 -5.00
N GLN A 121 59.98 20.19 -4.01
CA GLN A 121 60.16 20.47 -2.59
C GLN A 121 61.55 20.09 -2.09
N GLU A 122 62.10 18.96 -2.55
CA GLU A 122 63.49 18.58 -2.26
C GLU A 122 64.49 19.58 -2.87
N GLU A 123 64.22 20.08 -4.08
CA GLU A 123 65.03 21.14 -4.69
C GLU A 123 64.97 22.44 -3.87
N GLU A 124 63.78 22.89 -3.44
CA GLU A 124 63.61 24.05 -2.56
C GLU A 124 64.39 23.88 -1.23
N LEU A 125 64.36 22.67 -0.66
CA LEU A 125 65.08 22.34 0.57
C LEU A 125 66.60 22.41 0.38
N LEU A 126 67.13 21.85 -0.71
CA LEU A 126 68.57 21.93 -1.04
C LEU A 126 69.01 23.38 -1.21
N ILE A 127 68.23 24.19 -1.94
CA ILE A 127 68.51 25.61 -2.13
C ILE A 127 68.53 26.34 -0.78
N THR A 128 67.57 26.05 0.10
CA THR A 128 67.46 26.66 1.43
C THR A 128 68.61 26.25 2.36
N LYS A 129 69.04 24.99 2.32
CA LYS A 129 70.20 24.50 3.07
C LYS A 129 71.51 25.13 2.57
N ASN A 130 71.71 25.21 1.27
CA ASN A 130 72.91 25.82 0.68
C ASN A 130 73.02 27.31 1.05
N ARG A 131 71.90 28.03 1.11
CA ARG A 131 71.86 29.41 1.62
C ARG A 131 72.39 29.55 3.05
N GLN A 132 72.12 28.58 3.93
CA GLN A 132 72.62 28.59 5.32
C GLN A 132 74.13 28.33 5.39
N VAL A 133 74.65 27.45 4.53
CA VAL A 133 76.09 27.13 4.48
C VAL A 133 76.91 28.34 4.02
N SER A 134 76.49 29.03 2.96
CA SER A 134 77.19 30.22 2.45
C SER A 134 77.23 31.40 3.43
N ALA A 135 76.32 31.47 4.41
CA ALA A 135 76.32 32.51 5.43
C ALA A 135 77.34 32.26 6.56
N SER A 136 77.94 31.07 6.63
CA SER A 136 78.72 30.61 7.79
C SER A 136 80.24 30.52 7.58
N THR A 137 80.74 30.61 6.33
CA THR A 137 82.14 30.24 6.05
C THR A 137 83.04 31.31 5.44
N GLU A 138 82.56 32.46 4.94
CA GLU A 138 83.43 33.50 4.35
C GLU A 138 82.74 34.88 4.24
N SER A 139 83.49 35.98 4.28
CA SER A 139 82.98 37.34 4.08
C SER A 139 82.64 37.56 2.60
N LEU A 140 81.39 37.31 2.22
CA LEU A 140 80.90 37.53 0.86
C LEU A 140 80.81 39.02 0.52
N ASP A 141 81.38 39.43 -0.62
CA ASP A 141 81.23 40.79 -1.14
C ASP A 141 79.77 41.12 -1.50
N LEU A 142 79.39 42.40 -1.39
CA LEU A 142 78.03 42.90 -1.57
C LEU A 142 77.46 42.58 -2.96
N GLU A 143 78.30 42.57 -4.00
CA GLU A 143 77.84 42.27 -5.36
C GLU A 143 77.50 40.78 -5.54
N THR A 144 78.31 39.90 -4.93
CA THR A 144 78.07 38.45 -4.95
C THR A 144 76.79 38.10 -4.16
N LEU A 145 76.55 38.77 -3.03
CA LEU A 145 75.31 38.61 -2.25
C LEU A 145 74.07 39.03 -3.04
N LYS A 146 74.13 40.13 -3.81
CA LYS A 146 73.02 40.55 -4.69
C LYS A 146 72.72 39.51 -5.77
N GLN A 147 73.75 38.93 -6.38
CA GLN A 147 73.60 37.90 -7.41
C GLN A 147 72.99 36.61 -6.85
N ILE A 148 73.50 36.12 -5.71
CA ILE A 148 72.98 34.94 -5.01
C ILE A 148 71.53 35.17 -4.57
N SER A 149 71.23 36.33 -3.97
CA SER A 149 69.88 36.71 -3.56
C SER A 149 68.91 36.77 -4.75
N THR A 150 69.35 37.32 -5.89
CA THR A 150 68.56 37.39 -7.12
C THR A 150 68.30 36.00 -7.68
N TYR A 151 69.31 35.12 -7.72
CA TYR A 151 69.17 33.74 -8.17
C TYR A 151 68.19 32.95 -7.28
N TYR A 152 68.37 32.99 -5.96
CA TYR A 152 67.47 32.31 -5.03
C TYR A 152 66.04 32.82 -5.13
N ARG A 153 65.85 34.15 -5.15
CA ARG A 153 64.52 34.73 -5.32
C ARG A 153 63.87 34.25 -6.63
N LYS A 154 64.62 34.24 -7.74
CA LYS A 154 64.09 33.78 -9.02
C LYS A 154 63.71 32.30 -8.99
N ARG A 155 64.63 31.42 -8.59
CA ARG A 155 64.40 29.96 -8.64
C ARG A 155 63.35 29.48 -7.64
N ILE A 156 63.34 30.03 -6.42
CA ILE A 156 62.33 29.70 -5.40
C ILE A 156 60.94 30.14 -5.87
N THR A 157 60.82 31.32 -6.49
CA THR A 157 59.56 31.77 -7.07
C THR A 157 59.12 30.84 -8.20
N GLU A 158 60.01 30.47 -9.14
CA GLU A 158 59.70 29.51 -10.21
C GLU A 158 59.22 28.15 -9.66
N ILE A 159 59.91 27.59 -8.66
CA ILE A 159 59.53 26.33 -8.00
C ILE A 159 58.14 26.44 -7.37
N ARG A 160 57.87 27.53 -6.63
CA ARG A 160 56.58 27.74 -5.96
C ARG A 160 55.43 27.97 -6.94
N ASP A 161 55.67 28.70 -8.02
CA ASP A 161 54.70 28.93 -9.09
C ASP A 161 54.36 27.61 -9.81
N GLU A 162 55.36 26.75 -10.01
CA GLU A 162 55.17 25.42 -10.60
C GLU A 162 54.38 24.50 -9.64
N ILE A 163 54.73 24.46 -8.35
CA ILE A 163 53.98 23.72 -7.32
C ILE A 163 52.53 24.22 -7.25
N PHE A 164 52.31 25.54 -7.29
CA PHE A 164 50.97 26.13 -7.30
C PHE A 164 50.16 25.68 -8.52
N THR A 165 50.78 25.70 -9.71
CA THR A 165 50.16 25.26 -10.96
C THR A 165 49.78 23.77 -10.91
N ILE A 166 50.68 22.92 -10.40
CA ILE A 166 50.43 21.49 -10.24
C ILE A 166 49.29 21.23 -9.23
N ASN A 167 49.26 21.95 -8.10
CA ASN A 167 48.17 21.83 -7.12
C ASN A 167 46.81 22.23 -7.70
N LYS A 168 46.78 23.26 -8.55
CA LYS A 168 45.58 23.65 -9.29
C LYS A 168 45.12 22.52 -10.21
N GLU A 169 46.03 21.87 -10.93
CA GLU A 169 45.72 20.72 -11.79
C GLU A 169 45.19 19.52 -10.98
N ILE A 170 45.83 19.19 -9.85
CA ILE A 170 45.36 18.14 -8.92
C ILE A 170 43.94 18.43 -8.44
N THR A 171 43.63 19.69 -8.12
CA THR A 171 42.29 20.10 -7.66
C THR A 171 41.24 19.92 -8.75
N THR A 172 41.55 20.32 -9.98
CA THR A 172 40.68 20.11 -11.14
C THR A 172 40.42 18.62 -11.36
N ILE A 173 41.47 17.80 -11.42
CA ILE A 173 41.34 16.35 -11.62
C ILE A 173 40.56 15.69 -10.48
N SER A 174 40.79 16.11 -9.23
CA SER A 174 40.06 15.58 -8.07
C SER A 174 38.57 15.89 -8.15
N THR A 175 38.21 17.05 -8.68
CA THR A 175 36.81 17.45 -8.92
C THR A 175 36.19 16.55 -9.99
N THR A 176 36.90 16.31 -11.10
CA THR A 176 36.45 15.38 -12.16
C THR A 176 36.26 13.96 -11.63
N ILE A 177 37.21 13.43 -10.83
CA ILE A 177 37.07 12.10 -10.21
C ILE A 177 35.83 12.04 -9.31
N ARG A 178 35.55 13.09 -8.54
CA ARG A 178 34.36 13.17 -7.70
C ARG A 178 33.09 13.12 -8.54
N ASP A 179 33.03 13.90 -9.62
CA ASP A 179 31.85 13.98 -10.49
C ASP A 179 31.63 12.65 -11.25
N LEU A 180 32.70 12.03 -11.76
CA LEU A 180 32.66 10.68 -12.34
C LEU A 180 32.15 9.63 -11.34
N ASN A 181 32.59 9.68 -10.09
CA ASN A 181 32.12 8.76 -9.05
C ASN A 181 30.64 8.98 -8.70
N LEU A 182 30.15 10.22 -8.75
CA LEU A 182 28.72 10.50 -8.61
C LEU A 182 27.91 9.93 -9.80
N GLN A 183 28.43 10.05 -11.02
CA GLN A 183 27.81 9.46 -12.21
C GLN A 183 27.82 7.93 -12.17
N VAL A 184 28.93 7.31 -11.75
CA VAL A 184 29.01 5.87 -11.51
C VAL A 184 27.99 5.46 -10.45
N LYS A 185 27.83 6.21 -9.37
CA LYS A 185 26.84 5.93 -8.31
C LYS A 185 25.39 6.01 -8.84
N GLU A 186 25.11 6.91 -9.77
CA GLU A 186 23.80 7.02 -10.43
C GLU A 186 23.58 5.88 -11.43
N LEU A 187 24.59 5.54 -12.24
CA LEU A 187 24.54 4.46 -13.23
C LEU A 187 24.58 3.06 -12.60
N THR A 188 25.00 2.95 -11.34
CA THR A 188 25.04 1.69 -10.57
C THR A 188 23.82 1.50 -9.66
N THR A 189 22.77 2.34 -9.76
CA THR A 189 21.51 2.33 -8.98
C THR A 189 21.16 0.99 -8.32
N GLY A 190 21.74 0.77 -7.15
CA GLY A 190 21.49 -0.36 -6.29
C GLY A 190 22.57 -0.41 -5.19
N PRO A 191 22.22 -0.54 -3.90
CA PRO A 191 23.18 -1.06 -2.93
C PRO A 191 23.69 -2.42 -3.42
N ALA A 192 24.80 -2.93 -2.89
CA ALA A 192 25.17 -4.33 -3.09
C ALA A 192 24.06 -5.21 -2.48
N ILE A 193 23.00 -5.48 -3.23
CA ILE A 193 21.88 -6.29 -2.74
C ILE A 193 22.38 -7.72 -2.84
N ALA A 194 22.56 -8.32 -1.67
CA ALA A 194 22.87 -9.73 -1.56
C ALA A 194 21.86 -10.53 -2.41
N GLN A 195 22.35 -11.42 -3.27
CA GLN A 195 21.49 -12.21 -4.15
C GLN A 195 21.33 -13.61 -3.58
N GLY A 196 20.11 -14.14 -3.65
CA GLY A 196 19.87 -15.53 -3.34
C GLY A 196 20.47 -16.43 -4.42
N GLU A 197 21.09 -17.53 -3.99
CA GLU A 197 21.55 -18.63 -4.83
C GLU A 197 20.88 -19.92 -4.35
N LEU A 198 20.39 -20.71 -5.30
CA LEU A 198 19.84 -22.05 -5.01
C LEU A 198 20.69 -23.08 -5.74
N VAL A 199 21.39 -23.92 -5.00
CA VAL A 199 22.13 -25.06 -5.53
C VAL A 199 21.21 -26.28 -5.50
N VAL A 200 21.01 -26.91 -6.65
CA VAL A 200 20.16 -28.09 -6.78
C VAL A 200 20.96 -29.21 -7.44
N LYS A 201 20.93 -30.38 -6.81
CA LYS A 201 21.56 -31.59 -7.31
C LYS A 201 20.49 -32.48 -7.93
N PHE A 202 20.52 -32.60 -9.26
CA PHE A 202 19.61 -33.41 -10.04
C PHE A 202 20.19 -34.79 -10.33
N ASP A 203 19.32 -35.78 -10.47
CA ASP A 203 19.62 -37.11 -10.99
C ASP A 203 18.71 -37.40 -12.18
N ALA A 204 19.30 -37.44 -13.38
CA ALA A 204 18.58 -37.65 -14.62
C ALA A 204 18.84 -39.06 -15.16
N PRO A 205 17.80 -39.88 -15.40
CA PRO A 205 18.00 -41.26 -15.89
C PRO A 205 18.44 -41.32 -17.36
N VAL A 206 18.27 -40.24 -18.11
CA VAL A 206 18.67 -40.08 -19.52
C VAL A 206 18.95 -38.61 -19.81
N ASP A 207 19.65 -38.32 -20.90
CA ASP A 207 19.75 -36.96 -21.47
C ASP A 207 18.35 -36.37 -21.72
N ILE A 208 18.04 -35.24 -21.09
CA ILE A 208 16.70 -34.65 -21.13
C ILE A 208 16.74 -33.12 -21.12
N ASN A 209 15.85 -32.50 -21.89
CA ASN A 209 15.63 -31.06 -21.83
C ASN A 209 14.52 -30.73 -20.85
N LEU A 210 14.83 -29.93 -19.83
CA LEU A 210 13.87 -29.55 -18.79
C LEU A 210 13.46 -28.09 -18.93
N ASN A 211 12.16 -27.84 -18.83
CA ASN A 211 11.61 -26.50 -18.59
C ASN A 211 11.17 -26.44 -17.12
N LEU A 212 12.10 -26.02 -16.26
CA LEU A 212 11.95 -26.03 -14.83
C LEU A 212 11.21 -24.78 -14.36
N ILE A 213 10.21 -24.98 -13.50
CA ILE A 213 9.46 -23.90 -12.86
C ILE A 213 9.83 -23.87 -11.39
N LEU A 214 10.49 -22.78 -10.99
CA LEU A 214 10.87 -22.49 -9.62
C LEU A 214 9.86 -21.49 -9.04
N SER A 215 9.21 -21.83 -7.94
CA SER A 215 8.32 -20.92 -7.21
C SER A 215 8.77 -20.78 -5.77
N TYR A 216 8.69 -19.56 -5.24
CA TYR A 216 9.02 -19.26 -3.85
C TYR A 216 8.30 -18.00 -3.38
N VAL A 217 8.08 -17.88 -2.08
CA VAL A 217 7.50 -16.70 -1.44
C VAL A 217 8.61 -15.78 -0.96
N VAL A 218 8.41 -14.47 -1.10
CA VAL A 218 9.31 -13.42 -0.63
C VAL A 218 8.61 -12.48 0.34
N SER A 219 9.35 -11.99 1.33
CA SER A 219 8.94 -10.88 2.18
C SER A 219 9.24 -9.52 1.50
N ASP A 220 8.88 -8.42 2.15
CA ASP A 220 9.12 -7.04 1.67
C ASP A 220 8.47 -6.71 0.32
N ALA A 221 7.36 -7.37 0.02
CA ALA A 221 6.45 -7.03 -1.08
C ALA A 221 5.02 -7.13 -0.59
N GLY A 222 4.09 -6.52 -1.32
CA GLY A 222 2.67 -6.64 -1.02
C GLY A 222 1.82 -5.71 -1.87
N TRP A 223 0.52 -5.78 -1.67
CA TRP A 223 -0.40 -4.83 -2.26
C TRP A 223 -1.44 -4.34 -1.25
N VAL A 224 -1.85 -3.09 -1.42
CA VAL A 224 -2.88 -2.47 -0.60
C VAL A 224 -4.06 -2.06 -1.48
N PRO A 225 -5.32 -2.40 -1.12
CA PRO A 225 -6.49 -1.92 -1.82
C PRO A 225 -6.63 -0.40 -1.71
N THR A 226 -6.87 0.25 -2.83
CA THR A 226 -7.20 1.68 -2.87
C THR A 226 -8.27 1.96 -3.91
N TYR A 227 -9.04 3.01 -3.71
CA TYR A 227 -10.22 3.31 -4.50
C TYR A 227 -10.22 4.76 -4.98
N ASP A 228 -10.82 5.00 -6.14
CA ASP A 228 -11.31 6.33 -6.50
C ASP A 228 -12.82 6.27 -6.66
N ILE A 229 -13.53 7.14 -5.94
CA ILE A 229 -14.97 7.28 -6.00
C ILE A 229 -15.27 8.58 -6.73
N LYS A 230 -15.97 8.50 -7.86
CA LYS A 230 -16.24 9.65 -8.72
C LYS A 230 -17.73 9.78 -9.00
N SER A 231 -18.25 10.99 -8.85
CA SER A 231 -19.60 11.33 -9.28
C SER A 231 -19.61 12.70 -9.99
N LYS A 232 -20.33 12.77 -11.12
CA LYS A 232 -20.47 14.01 -11.89
C LYS A 232 -21.47 14.95 -11.22
N ASN A 233 -22.56 14.40 -10.71
CA ASN A 233 -23.64 15.10 -10.00
C ASN A 233 -24.51 14.10 -9.22
N THR A 234 -25.49 14.60 -8.47
CA THR A 234 -26.40 13.79 -7.64
C THR A 234 -27.43 12.97 -8.43
N ALA A 235 -27.45 13.06 -9.77
CA ALA A 235 -28.31 12.27 -10.65
C ALA A 235 -27.52 11.22 -11.46
N SER A 236 -26.19 11.26 -11.40
CA SER A 236 -25.31 10.32 -12.12
C SER A 236 -24.93 9.14 -11.25
N ASN A 237 -24.72 7.97 -11.88
CA ASN A 237 -24.16 6.80 -11.20
C ASN A 237 -22.82 7.12 -10.55
N LEU A 238 -22.55 6.45 -9.43
CA LEU A 238 -21.29 6.56 -8.71
C LEU A 238 -20.26 5.63 -9.34
N GLN A 239 -19.18 6.16 -9.87
CA GLN A 239 -18.09 5.36 -10.41
C GLN A 239 -17.13 5.00 -9.27
N LEU A 240 -16.96 3.70 -9.01
CA LEU A 240 -15.98 3.15 -8.08
C LEU A 240 -14.86 2.47 -8.86
N LYS A 241 -13.69 3.11 -8.93
CA LYS A 241 -12.47 2.51 -9.49
C LYS A 241 -11.71 1.78 -8.39
N TYR A 242 -11.57 0.46 -8.52
CA TYR A 242 -10.80 -0.38 -7.61
C TYR A 242 -9.38 -0.59 -8.13
N LYS A 243 -8.39 -0.26 -7.31
CA LYS A 243 -6.96 -0.36 -7.62
C LYS A 243 -6.23 -1.10 -6.50
N ALA A 244 -5.04 -1.59 -6.84
CA ALA A 244 -4.05 -2.10 -5.91
C ALA A 244 -2.80 -1.25 -5.97
N ASN A 245 -2.37 -0.74 -4.82
CA ASN A 245 -1.07 -0.13 -4.63
C ASN A 245 -0.07 -1.25 -4.34
N VAL A 246 0.64 -1.70 -5.37
CA VAL A 246 1.66 -2.75 -5.29
C VAL A 246 3.00 -2.13 -4.95
N TYR A 247 3.71 -2.70 -3.98
CA TYR A 247 5.07 -2.30 -3.61
C TYR A 247 5.96 -3.54 -3.51
N GLN A 248 7.26 -3.38 -3.78
CA GLN A 248 8.22 -4.46 -3.60
C GLN A 248 9.65 -3.94 -3.38
N ASN A 249 10.37 -4.59 -2.48
CA ASN A 249 11.80 -4.39 -2.24
C ASN A 249 12.49 -5.75 -2.07
N THR A 250 12.25 -6.65 -3.02
CA THR A 250 12.65 -8.07 -2.95
C THR A 250 14.07 -8.32 -3.44
N GLY A 251 14.76 -7.28 -3.90
CA GLY A 251 16.09 -7.35 -4.51
C GLY A 251 16.09 -7.74 -5.99
N ASN A 252 14.93 -8.01 -6.60
CA ASN A 252 14.81 -8.30 -8.03
C ASN A 252 13.76 -7.40 -8.68
N GLU A 253 14.11 -6.81 -9.81
CA GLU A 253 13.12 -6.13 -10.66
C GLU A 253 12.22 -7.16 -11.33
N TRP A 254 10.91 -6.94 -11.26
CA TRP A 254 9.94 -7.72 -12.01
C TRP A 254 9.79 -7.06 -13.37
N LYS A 255 10.34 -7.62 -14.45
CA LYS A 255 10.29 -7.03 -15.80
C LYS A 255 9.22 -7.69 -16.66
N ASN A 256 8.20 -6.94 -17.06
CA ASN A 256 7.12 -7.39 -17.95
C ASN A 256 6.49 -8.73 -17.51
N VAL A 257 6.14 -8.82 -16.23
CA VAL A 257 5.63 -10.05 -15.61
C VAL A 257 4.09 -10.05 -15.57
N LYS A 258 3.50 -11.25 -15.59
CA LYS A 258 2.07 -11.41 -15.27
C LYS A 258 1.86 -11.20 -13.77
N ILE A 259 0.91 -10.34 -13.40
CA ILE A 259 0.59 -10.05 -11.99
C ILE A 259 -0.76 -10.68 -11.64
N ASN A 260 -0.76 -11.46 -10.56
CA ASN A 260 -1.97 -11.86 -9.86
C ASN A 260 -1.99 -11.14 -8.51
N LEU A 261 -3.11 -10.53 -8.13
CA LEU A 261 -3.28 -9.94 -6.81
C LEU A 261 -4.17 -10.88 -5.99
N SER A 262 -3.69 -11.37 -4.86
CA SER A 262 -4.44 -12.33 -4.04
C SER A 262 -4.68 -11.78 -2.64
N THR A 263 -5.88 -12.06 -2.12
CA THR A 263 -6.25 -11.79 -0.72
C THR A 263 -5.79 -12.90 0.23
N GLY A 264 -5.32 -14.02 -0.31
CA GLY A 264 -4.70 -15.10 0.44
C GLY A 264 -3.35 -14.69 1.01
N ASN A 265 -2.87 -15.44 2.00
CA ASN A 265 -1.50 -15.30 2.48
C ASN A 265 -0.96 -16.70 2.85
N PRO A 266 0.00 -17.23 2.06
CA PRO A 266 0.52 -18.58 2.24
C PRO A 266 1.41 -18.72 3.49
N ILE A 267 1.87 -17.61 4.08
CA ILE A 267 2.74 -17.61 5.28
C ILE A 267 1.91 -17.68 6.57
N LYS A 268 0.57 -17.53 6.51
CA LYS A 268 -0.27 -17.58 7.71
C LYS A 268 -0.34 -18.99 8.31
N GLN A 269 -0.29 -19.07 9.63
CA GLN A 269 -0.42 -20.32 10.38
C GLN A 269 -1.72 -21.05 10.00
N THR A 270 -1.57 -22.27 9.47
CA THR A 270 -2.68 -23.14 9.05
C THR A 270 -3.09 -24.14 10.14
N THR A 271 -2.43 -24.10 11.30
CA THR A 271 -2.73 -24.99 12.42
C THR A 271 -4.13 -24.71 12.95
N LYS A 272 -5.01 -25.71 12.87
CA LYS A 272 -6.32 -25.66 13.51
C LYS A 272 -6.11 -25.64 15.04
N PRO A 273 -6.71 -24.68 15.78
CA PRO A 273 -6.66 -24.73 17.24
C PRO A 273 -7.39 -25.99 17.73
N VAL A 274 -6.84 -26.61 18.76
CA VAL A 274 -7.47 -27.73 19.47
C VAL A 274 -7.87 -27.23 20.86
N ILE A 275 -9.09 -27.56 21.28
CA ILE A 275 -9.59 -27.27 22.62
C ILE A 275 -9.80 -28.59 23.35
N ASP A 276 -9.15 -28.75 24.49
CA ASP A 276 -9.39 -29.87 25.39
C ASP A 276 -10.50 -29.52 26.39
N THR A 277 -11.11 -30.55 27.00
CA THR A 277 -12.12 -30.35 28.04
C THR A 277 -11.49 -29.63 29.24
N LYS A 278 -12.01 -28.45 29.59
CA LYS A 278 -11.58 -27.71 30.77
C LYS A 278 -12.30 -28.24 32.01
N TYR A 279 -11.60 -29.05 32.81
CA TYR A 279 -12.09 -29.47 34.13
C TYR A 279 -11.88 -28.33 35.15
N LEU A 280 -12.93 -28.02 35.92
CA LEU A 280 -12.85 -27.04 37.01
C LEU A 280 -12.02 -27.64 38.16
N ASN A 281 -11.01 -26.92 38.66
CA ASN A 281 -10.22 -27.34 39.81
C ASN A 281 -9.79 -26.11 40.65
N PHE A 282 -9.50 -26.32 41.94
CA PHE A 282 -9.00 -25.26 42.83
C PHE A 282 -7.58 -24.87 42.39
N THR A 283 -7.34 -23.57 42.16
CA THR A 283 -6.06 -23.08 41.65
C THR A 283 -5.15 -22.59 42.78
N ASN A 284 -3.88 -23.01 42.77
CA ASN A 284 -2.83 -22.40 43.60
C ASN A 284 -2.08 -21.36 42.74
N GLY A 285 -2.50 -20.10 42.83
CA GLY A 285 -1.63 -18.93 42.69
C GLY A 285 -1.17 -18.46 41.31
N TYR A 286 -1.30 -19.22 40.22
CA TYR A 286 -0.86 -18.76 38.89
C TYR A 286 -1.86 -19.12 37.79
N ASN A 287 -2.83 -18.23 37.56
CA ASN A 287 -3.76 -18.34 36.44
C ASN A 287 -3.10 -17.83 35.16
N TYR A 288 -2.57 -18.74 34.34
CA TYR A 288 -2.18 -18.40 32.96
C TYR A 288 -3.43 -18.37 32.09
N GLN A 289 -4.00 -17.18 31.89
CA GLN A 289 -5.12 -16.99 30.98
C GLN A 289 -4.58 -16.93 29.54
N ALA A 290 -4.72 -18.03 28.80
CA ALA A 290 -4.48 -18.01 27.36
C ALA A 290 -5.53 -17.10 26.70
N LYS A 291 -5.09 -15.94 26.20
CA LYS A 291 -5.98 -15.03 25.45
C LYS A 291 -6.27 -15.63 24.09
N ALA A 292 -7.54 -15.67 23.71
CA ALA A 292 -7.93 -16.03 22.34
C ALA A 292 -7.25 -15.08 21.34
N VAL A 293 -6.70 -15.63 20.26
CA VAL A 293 -6.13 -14.83 19.18
C VAL A 293 -7.28 -14.12 18.46
N LYS A 294 -7.33 -12.77 18.55
CA LYS A 294 -8.33 -11.97 17.85
C LYS A 294 -8.03 -11.98 16.33
N LYS A 295 -9.07 -12.18 15.50
CA LYS A 295 -8.94 -12.16 14.03
C LYS A 295 -8.52 -10.76 13.57
N ASN A 296 -7.34 -10.62 13.00
CA ASN A 296 -6.92 -9.35 12.41
C ASN A 296 -7.44 -9.24 10.97
N LYS A 297 -8.38 -8.32 10.76
CA LYS A 297 -9.08 -8.11 9.46
C LYS A 297 -8.39 -7.05 8.58
N TYR A 298 -7.49 -6.26 9.15
CA TYR A 298 -6.81 -5.16 8.48
C TYR A 298 -5.35 -5.52 8.23
N TYR A 299 -4.75 -4.92 7.20
CA TYR A 299 -3.35 -5.12 6.84
C TYR A 299 -2.62 -3.78 6.79
N TYR A 300 -1.33 -3.81 7.08
CA TYR A 300 -0.49 -2.62 7.07
C TYR A 300 -0.40 -2.00 5.67
N ASN A 301 -0.51 -0.68 5.61
CA ASN A 301 -0.39 0.13 4.41
C ASN A 301 0.86 1.05 4.51
N PRO A 302 1.95 0.75 3.79
CA PRO A 302 3.21 1.50 3.88
C PRO A 302 3.14 2.93 3.33
N SER A 303 2.06 3.27 2.61
CA SER A 303 1.87 4.61 2.03
C SER A 303 1.42 5.65 3.06
N VAL A 304 0.87 5.20 4.19
CA VAL A 304 0.31 6.08 5.21
C VAL A 304 1.45 6.68 6.03
N LYS A 305 1.62 8.00 5.93
CA LYS A 305 2.63 8.76 6.70
C LYS A 305 2.06 9.52 7.90
N LYS A 306 0.74 9.64 7.96
CA LYS A 306 0.01 10.34 9.01
C LYS A 306 -1.34 9.67 9.19
N VAL A 307 -1.70 9.39 10.43
CA VAL A 307 -2.99 8.84 10.82
C VAL A 307 -3.73 9.87 11.67
N THR A 308 -5.00 10.04 11.39
CA THR A 308 -5.96 10.77 12.21
C THR A 308 -7.13 9.86 12.55
N GLY A 309 -7.90 10.18 13.58
CA GLY A 309 -9.08 9.39 13.89
C GLY A 309 -9.71 9.80 15.21
N VAL A 310 -10.78 9.09 15.55
CA VAL A 310 -11.52 9.26 16.80
C VAL A 310 -11.48 7.96 17.59
N VAL A 311 -11.23 8.07 18.89
CA VAL A 311 -11.35 6.95 19.81
C VAL A 311 -12.61 7.10 20.64
N THR A 312 -13.45 6.07 20.64
CA THR A 312 -14.71 6.03 21.40
C THR A 312 -14.79 4.83 22.32
N ASP A 313 -15.71 4.84 23.26
CA ASP A 313 -16.13 3.66 24.02
C ASP A 313 -17.24 2.87 23.28
N ALA A 314 -17.66 1.74 23.85
CA ALA A 314 -18.72 0.89 23.31
C ALA A 314 -20.08 1.61 23.17
N SER A 315 -20.33 2.67 23.95
CA SER A 315 -21.52 3.52 23.85
C SER A 315 -21.41 4.60 22.75
N GLY A 316 -20.25 4.71 22.11
CA GLY A 316 -19.94 5.69 21.08
C GLY A 316 -19.56 7.07 21.63
N GLN A 317 -19.29 7.20 22.93
CA GLN A 317 -18.79 8.44 23.51
C GLN A 317 -17.29 8.60 23.24
N PRO A 318 -16.81 9.82 22.97
CA PRO A 318 -15.38 10.06 22.78
C PRO A 318 -14.60 9.77 24.07
N LEU A 319 -13.41 9.19 23.91
CA LEU A 319 -12.50 8.89 25.02
C LEU A 319 -11.36 9.91 25.07
N PRO A 320 -11.46 10.98 25.89
CA PRO A 320 -10.40 11.96 26.03
C PRO A 320 -9.24 11.44 26.88
N GLY A 321 -8.00 11.71 26.43
CA GLY A 321 -6.78 11.23 27.10
C GLY A 321 -6.43 9.75 26.82
N CYS A 322 -7.06 9.11 25.83
CA CYS A 322 -6.64 7.81 25.32
C CYS A 322 -5.23 7.92 24.73
N ASN A 323 -4.33 7.05 25.20
CA ASN A 323 -2.96 6.98 24.71
C ASN A 323 -2.93 6.18 23.40
N VAL A 324 -2.39 6.80 22.35
CA VAL A 324 -2.26 6.22 21.00
C VAL A 324 -0.78 6.14 20.67
N LEU A 325 -0.24 4.93 20.63
CA LEU A 325 1.19 4.67 20.45
C LEU A 325 1.42 3.86 19.17
N ILE A 326 2.51 4.13 18.44
CA ILE A 326 3.00 3.21 17.41
C ILE A 326 3.70 2.04 18.13
N LYS A 327 3.13 0.84 17.98
CA LYS A 327 3.59 -0.36 18.70
C LYS A 327 5.07 -0.65 18.40
N GLY A 328 5.82 -0.95 19.46
CA GLY A 328 7.27 -1.18 19.38
C GLY A 328 8.12 0.09 19.32
N THR A 329 7.52 1.27 19.46
CA THR A 329 8.22 2.57 19.49
C THR A 329 7.78 3.41 20.69
N SER A 330 8.48 4.52 20.95
CA SER A 330 8.08 5.56 21.89
C SER A 330 7.27 6.69 21.24
N ILE A 331 6.93 6.58 19.95
CA ILE A 331 6.19 7.61 19.22
C ILE A 331 4.70 7.44 19.51
N GLY A 332 4.11 8.41 20.20
CA GLY A 332 2.70 8.39 20.59
C GLY A 332 2.08 9.78 20.69
N THR A 333 0.76 9.80 20.83
CA THR A 333 -0.07 10.99 21.05
C THR A 333 -1.21 10.64 21.99
N GLN A 334 -1.96 11.64 22.45
CA GLN A 334 -3.18 11.43 23.24
C GLN A 334 -4.38 12.04 22.54
N THR A 335 -5.55 11.48 22.78
CA THR A 335 -6.80 12.03 22.25
C THR A 335 -7.22 13.31 22.98
N ASP A 336 -7.82 14.23 22.24
CA ASP A 336 -8.41 15.47 22.79
C ASP A 336 -9.79 15.22 23.44
N PHE A 337 -10.46 16.30 23.86
CA PHE A 337 -11.78 16.25 24.51
C PHE A 337 -12.86 15.57 23.66
N ASP A 338 -12.73 15.65 22.34
CA ASP A 338 -13.65 15.07 21.37
C ASP A 338 -13.19 13.67 20.92
N GLY A 339 -12.17 13.11 21.57
CA GLY A 339 -11.62 11.79 21.27
C GLY A 339 -10.75 11.77 20.01
N ASN A 340 -10.46 12.93 19.39
CA ASN A 340 -9.67 12.99 18.17
C ASN A 340 -8.18 12.85 18.47
N TYR A 341 -7.44 12.23 17.55
CA TYR A 341 -5.98 12.17 17.60
C TYR A 341 -5.35 12.38 16.24
N THR A 342 -4.05 12.68 16.25
CA THR A 342 -3.22 12.77 15.05
C THR A 342 -1.81 12.29 15.37
N ILE A 343 -1.27 11.38 14.56
CA ILE A 343 0.06 10.79 14.74
C ILE A 343 0.77 10.59 13.39
N ALA A 344 2.08 10.85 13.34
CA ALA A 344 2.89 10.64 12.15
C ALA A 344 3.52 9.24 12.17
N THR A 345 3.38 8.48 11.08
CA THR A 345 3.71 7.05 10.98
C THR A 345 4.92 6.81 10.08
N HIS A 346 6.11 7.18 10.58
CA HIS A 346 7.38 6.99 9.86
C HIS A 346 7.97 5.58 10.06
N THR A 347 7.71 4.97 11.21
CA THR A 347 8.19 3.64 11.60
C THR A 347 7.04 2.87 12.25
N GLY A 348 7.15 1.54 12.31
CA GLY A 348 6.12 0.67 12.89
C GLY A 348 4.94 0.37 11.95
N GLN A 349 4.21 -0.71 12.25
CA GLN A 349 3.14 -1.24 11.41
C GLN A 349 1.75 -1.18 12.07
N GLU A 350 1.69 -0.98 13.40
CA GLU A 350 0.45 -1.07 14.19
C GLU A 350 0.36 0.12 15.17
N LEU A 351 -0.87 0.58 15.40
CA LEU A 351 -1.23 1.49 16.49
C LEU A 351 -1.77 0.69 17.67
N GLN A 352 -1.36 1.08 18.87
CA GLN A 352 -1.84 0.57 20.14
C GLN A 352 -2.62 1.69 20.85
N PHE A 353 -3.86 1.40 21.19
CA PHE A 353 -4.78 2.29 21.90
C PHE A 353 -4.95 1.77 23.32
N SER A 354 -4.69 2.61 24.31
CA SER A 354 -4.82 2.26 25.73
C SER A 354 -5.50 3.38 26.51
N TYR A 355 -6.47 2.98 27.33
CA TYR A 355 -7.19 3.87 28.24
C TYR A 355 -7.46 3.14 29.55
N ILE A 356 -7.43 3.87 30.66
CA ILE A 356 -7.60 3.29 31.99
C ILE A 356 -8.99 2.65 32.09
N GLY A 357 -9.06 1.40 32.52
CA GLY A 357 -10.31 0.64 32.65
C GLY A 357 -10.80 -0.05 31.38
N MET A 358 -10.12 0.12 30.24
CA MET A 358 -10.49 -0.46 28.95
C MET A 358 -9.51 -1.56 28.51
N GLU A 359 -9.98 -2.47 27.65
CA GLU A 359 -9.08 -3.38 26.94
C GLU A 359 -8.19 -2.60 25.96
N THR A 360 -6.88 -2.91 25.96
CA THR A 360 -5.96 -2.39 24.94
C THR A 360 -6.34 -2.93 23.57
N SER A 361 -6.45 -2.04 22.58
CA SER A 361 -6.74 -2.38 21.20
C SER A 361 -5.50 -2.16 20.32
N GLU A 362 -5.20 -3.12 19.45
CA GLU A 362 -4.08 -3.05 18.52
C GLU A 362 -4.61 -3.15 17.09
N VAL A 363 -4.29 -2.16 16.26
CA VAL A 363 -4.83 -2.03 14.90
C VAL A 363 -3.67 -1.74 13.93
N PRO A 364 -3.49 -2.54 12.87
CA PRO A 364 -2.54 -2.22 11.80
C PRO A 364 -2.80 -0.84 11.19
N ILE A 365 -1.76 -0.13 10.79
CA ILE A 365 -1.89 1.16 10.09
C ILE A 365 -2.35 0.89 8.65
N TYR A 366 -3.65 0.73 8.45
CA TYR A 366 -4.23 0.36 7.14
C TYR A 366 -4.71 1.56 6.31
N ALA A 367 -5.01 2.69 6.97
CA ALA A 367 -5.50 3.92 6.36
C ALA A 367 -5.02 5.16 7.13
N SER A 368 -5.10 6.34 6.51
CA SER A 368 -4.85 7.63 7.16
C SER A 368 -5.97 8.06 8.11
N ILE A 369 -7.15 7.41 8.03
CA ILE A 369 -8.26 7.63 8.95
C ILE A 369 -8.56 6.30 9.65
N ILE A 370 -8.29 6.22 10.95
CA ILE A 370 -8.53 5.02 11.77
C ILE A 370 -9.36 5.41 12.99
N ASN A 371 -10.63 5.01 12.99
CA ASN A 371 -11.49 5.18 14.17
C ASN A 371 -11.52 3.86 14.95
N THR A 372 -11.33 3.97 16.27
CA THR A 372 -11.23 2.82 17.16
C THR A 372 -12.26 2.93 18.28
N THR A 373 -12.92 1.81 18.58
CA THR A 373 -13.79 1.69 19.74
C THR A 373 -13.14 0.78 20.78
N LEU A 374 -12.90 1.29 21.98
CA LEU A 374 -12.40 0.50 23.10
C LEU A 374 -13.56 -0.12 23.87
N GLN A 375 -13.38 -1.38 24.27
CA GLN A 375 -14.34 -2.11 25.09
C GLN A 375 -13.92 -2.00 26.56
N GLU A 376 -14.90 -1.91 27.45
CA GLU A 376 -14.67 -2.00 28.88
C GLU A 376 -14.11 -3.38 29.23
N ASN A 377 -13.23 -3.42 30.23
CA ASN A 377 -12.68 -4.67 30.73
C ASN A 377 -13.72 -5.40 31.59
N ASN A 378 -14.69 -6.05 30.94
CA ASN A 378 -15.80 -6.74 31.58
C ASN A 378 -15.49 -8.24 31.73
N GLU A 379 -15.00 -8.65 32.90
CA GLU A 379 -15.11 -10.05 33.32
C GLU A 379 -16.55 -10.35 33.79
N THR A 380 -17.51 -10.41 32.86
CA THR A 380 -18.82 -11.00 33.13
C THR A 380 -19.26 -11.87 31.95
N LEU A 381 -19.61 -13.10 32.28
CA LEU A 381 -19.91 -14.22 31.40
C LEU A 381 -21.22 -13.98 30.65
N ASP A 382 -21.16 -13.97 29.31
CA ASP A 382 -22.37 -14.04 28.49
C ASP A 382 -22.91 -15.48 28.44
N GLU A 383 -24.17 -15.56 28.84
CA GLU A 383 -25.02 -16.73 28.92
C GLU A 383 -25.40 -17.23 27.52
N VAL A 384 -25.15 -18.51 27.28
CA VAL A 384 -25.34 -19.17 25.98
C VAL A 384 -26.81 -19.56 25.81
N ILE A 385 -27.46 -19.07 24.75
CA ILE A 385 -28.72 -19.64 24.26
C ILE A 385 -28.44 -20.49 23.03
N VAL A 386 -28.65 -21.80 23.17
CA VAL A 386 -28.57 -22.83 22.12
C VAL A 386 -29.97 -23.09 21.58
N THR A 387 -30.15 -22.98 20.26
CA THR A 387 -31.23 -23.70 19.56
C THR A 387 -30.70 -24.24 18.23
N GLY A 388 -30.77 -25.57 18.07
CA GLY A 388 -30.24 -26.33 16.94
C GLY A 388 -31.26 -26.62 15.84
N TYR A 389 -30.72 -26.63 14.61
CA TYR A 389 -30.98 -27.41 13.39
C TYR A 389 -32.29 -28.19 13.15
N SER A 390 -32.76 -28.08 11.90
CA SER A 390 -33.12 -29.25 11.06
C SER A 390 -33.02 -28.90 9.56
N SER A 391 -32.36 -29.75 8.78
CA SER A 391 -32.21 -29.70 7.32
C SER A 391 -33.06 -30.80 6.64
N SER A 392 -33.46 -30.60 5.38
CA SER A 392 -33.89 -31.69 4.49
C SER A 392 -33.59 -31.35 3.02
N LEU A 393 -33.07 -32.36 2.29
CA LEU A 393 -32.64 -32.40 0.89
C LEU A 393 -33.74 -32.96 -0.05
N GLN A 394 -33.46 -32.87 -1.37
CA GLN A 394 -34.06 -33.52 -2.57
C GLN A 394 -35.18 -32.74 -3.30
N GLY A 395 -35.22 -32.56 -4.63
CA GLY A 395 -34.32 -32.90 -5.76
C GLY A 395 -35.07 -32.83 -7.13
N LYS A 396 -34.35 -32.50 -8.24
CA LYS A 396 -34.54 -32.86 -9.70
C LYS A 396 -35.87 -32.45 -10.43
N VAL A 397 -35.99 -32.08 -11.74
CA VAL A 397 -35.22 -32.18 -13.01
C VAL A 397 -35.67 -31.10 -14.05
N ALA A 398 -34.83 -30.83 -15.08
CA ALA A 398 -35.05 -30.61 -16.55
C ALA A 398 -35.70 -29.34 -17.16
N GLY A 399 -34.84 -28.45 -17.70
CA GLY A 399 -34.60 -28.22 -19.15
C GLY A 399 -35.64 -27.53 -20.02
N VAL A 400 -35.31 -26.36 -20.60
CA VAL A 400 -35.64 -25.98 -22.01
C VAL A 400 -34.53 -25.09 -22.60
N LYS A 401 -34.12 -25.48 -23.80
CA LYS A 401 -33.12 -24.88 -24.70
C LYS A 401 -33.85 -23.89 -25.62
N VAL A 402 -33.37 -22.66 -25.77
CA VAL A 402 -33.83 -21.77 -26.86
C VAL A 402 -32.69 -21.56 -27.85
N ARG A 403 -32.96 -22.00 -29.06
CA ARG A 403 -32.10 -22.03 -30.24
C ARG A 403 -32.13 -20.65 -30.89
N GLY A 404 -30.98 -20.25 -31.44
CA GLY A 404 -30.83 -19.02 -32.20
C GLY A 404 -31.70 -18.97 -33.46
N THR A 405 -31.94 -17.74 -33.88
CA THR A 405 -32.49 -17.39 -35.19
C THR A 405 -31.43 -16.57 -35.92
N SER A 406 -30.82 -17.16 -36.95
CA SER A 406 -30.08 -16.42 -37.97
C SER A 406 -31.08 -15.68 -38.86
N THR A 407 -30.87 -14.39 -39.06
CA THR A 407 -31.55 -13.62 -40.10
C THR A 407 -30.52 -13.29 -41.18
N LEU A 408 -30.72 -13.87 -42.36
CA LEU A 408 -30.09 -13.46 -43.61
C LEU A 408 -30.83 -12.23 -44.13
N THR A 409 -30.18 -11.08 -44.14
CA THR A 409 -30.57 -9.95 -44.99
C THR A 409 -29.37 -9.45 -45.78
N THR A 410 -29.50 -9.53 -47.09
CA THR A 410 -28.64 -8.90 -48.08
C THR A 410 -28.93 -7.40 -48.12
N ASN A 411 -28.20 -6.65 -47.31
CA ASN A 411 -27.81 -5.26 -47.53
C ASN A 411 -26.67 -4.99 -46.56
N LYS A 412 -25.46 -4.74 -47.08
CA LYS A 412 -24.26 -4.50 -46.28
C LYS A 412 -24.53 -3.26 -45.39
N PRO A 413 -24.76 -3.40 -44.08
CA PRO A 413 -24.94 -2.24 -43.22
C PRO A 413 -23.59 -1.56 -43.12
N GLU A 414 -23.54 -0.24 -43.27
CA GLU A 414 -22.33 0.49 -42.90
C GLU A 414 -22.14 0.32 -41.39
N LEU A 415 -21.12 -0.45 -41.01
CA LEU A 415 -20.86 -0.79 -39.61
C LEU A 415 -20.44 0.47 -38.83
N PRO A 416 -20.87 0.61 -37.56
CA PRO A 416 -20.39 1.68 -36.70
C PRO A 416 -18.88 1.51 -36.44
N LEU A 417 -18.20 2.59 -36.07
CA LEU A 417 -16.80 2.53 -35.67
C LEU A 417 -16.69 1.87 -34.28
N TYR A 418 -15.92 0.80 -34.16
CA TYR A 418 -15.67 0.14 -32.88
C TYR A 418 -14.42 0.72 -32.21
N ILE A 419 -14.53 1.09 -30.94
CA ILE A 419 -13.44 1.58 -30.10
C ILE A 419 -13.27 0.60 -28.95
N ILE A 420 -12.11 -0.06 -28.83
CA ILE A 420 -11.80 -0.94 -27.69
C ILE A 420 -10.78 -0.22 -26.81
N ASP A 421 -11.15 0.07 -25.56
CA ASP A 421 -10.30 0.77 -24.59
C ASP A 421 -9.67 2.09 -25.10
N GLY A 422 -10.43 2.83 -25.91
CA GLY A 422 -9.99 4.09 -26.51
C GLY A 422 -9.23 3.94 -27.84
N VAL A 423 -8.96 2.72 -28.29
CA VAL A 423 -8.29 2.46 -29.58
C VAL A 423 -9.32 2.10 -30.65
N PRO A 424 -9.35 2.80 -31.80
CA PRO A 424 -10.23 2.45 -32.91
C PRO A 424 -9.77 1.16 -33.60
N ILE A 425 -10.69 0.21 -33.72
CA ILE A 425 -10.47 -1.05 -34.43
C ILE A 425 -11.09 -0.94 -35.82
N LYS A 426 -10.29 -1.23 -36.83
CA LYS A 426 -10.77 -1.35 -38.21
C LYS A 426 -11.27 -2.78 -38.43
N ASP A 427 -12.36 -2.92 -39.16
CA ASP A 427 -12.90 -4.21 -39.61
C ASP A 427 -13.20 -5.19 -38.46
N PHE A 428 -13.71 -4.67 -37.33
CA PHE A 428 -14.13 -5.50 -36.19
C PHE A 428 -15.15 -6.56 -36.63
N VAL A 429 -14.85 -7.83 -36.31
CA VAL A 429 -15.72 -8.98 -36.54
C VAL A 429 -16.22 -9.50 -35.20
N GLU A 430 -17.48 -9.93 -35.16
CA GLU A 430 -18.05 -10.61 -33.99
C GLU A 430 -17.21 -11.87 -33.68
N GLY A 431 -16.58 -11.88 -32.50
CA GLY A 431 -15.61 -12.91 -32.09
C GLY A 431 -14.18 -12.38 -31.89
N ASP A 432 -13.85 -11.17 -32.35
CA ASP A 432 -12.54 -10.54 -32.11
C ASP A 432 -12.26 -10.25 -30.62
N ILE A 433 -13.32 -10.21 -29.81
CA ILE A 433 -13.26 -10.08 -28.37
C ILE A 433 -14.14 -11.12 -27.70
N ASP A 434 -13.63 -11.76 -26.65
CA ASP A 434 -14.44 -12.64 -25.80
C ASP A 434 -15.52 -11.81 -25.08
N THR A 435 -16.77 -12.23 -25.19
CA THR A 435 -17.89 -11.62 -24.46
C THR A 435 -17.66 -11.53 -22.95
N ASN A 436 -16.92 -12.47 -22.36
CA ASN A 436 -16.57 -12.48 -20.94
C ASN A 436 -15.57 -11.37 -20.56
N ASP A 437 -14.85 -10.84 -21.55
CA ASP A 437 -13.85 -9.78 -21.38
C ASP A 437 -14.43 -8.38 -21.48
N ILE A 438 -15.65 -8.26 -21.99
CA ILE A 438 -16.37 -6.99 -22.08
C ILE A 438 -16.87 -6.59 -20.69
N GLN A 439 -16.51 -5.37 -20.28
CA GLN A 439 -16.98 -4.74 -19.04
C GLN A 439 -18.23 -3.89 -19.30
N SER A 440 -18.24 -3.13 -20.41
CA SER A 440 -19.40 -2.35 -20.82
C SER A 440 -19.37 -2.05 -22.32
N LEU A 441 -20.56 -1.90 -22.90
CA LEU A 441 -20.77 -1.43 -24.27
C LEU A 441 -21.54 -0.11 -24.21
N GLU A 442 -20.95 0.95 -24.76
CA GLU A 442 -21.60 2.25 -24.90
C GLU A 442 -21.79 2.56 -26.39
N LYS A 443 -23.02 2.89 -26.77
CA LYS A 443 -23.35 3.31 -28.13
C LYS A 443 -23.43 4.83 -28.18
N LEU A 444 -22.57 5.44 -28.99
CA LEU A 444 -22.59 6.87 -29.28
C LEU A 444 -23.27 7.09 -30.65
N ASN A 445 -24.25 7.98 -30.68
CA ASN A 445 -24.97 8.35 -31.90
C ASN A 445 -24.14 9.30 -32.77
N GLY A 446 -24.42 9.33 -34.09
CA GLY A 446 -23.60 10.02 -35.10
C GLY A 446 -23.19 11.45 -34.75
N THR A 447 -24.06 12.27 -34.13
CA THR A 447 -23.72 13.65 -33.73
C THR A 447 -22.72 13.70 -32.57
N SER A 448 -22.91 12.88 -31.52
CA SER A 448 -21.99 12.83 -30.37
C SER A 448 -20.68 12.11 -30.70
N ALA A 449 -20.77 11.10 -31.56
CA ALA A 449 -19.63 10.28 -31.98
C ALA A 449 -18.69 11.06 -32.92
N THR A 450 -19.23 11.83 -33.87
CA THR A 450 -18.43 12.68 -34.78
C THR A 450 -17.71 13.82 -34.07
N ALA A 451 -18.28 14.33 -32.97
CA ALA A 451 -17.63 15.36 -32.15
C ALA A 451 -16.32 14.85 -31.48
N ILE A 452 -16.23 13.56 -31.17
CA ILE A 452 -15.07 12.97 -30.48
C ILE A 452 -14.13 12.28 -31.48
N TYR A 453 -14.68 11.53 -32.43
CA TYR A 453 -13.93 10.62 -33.31
C TYR A 453 -13.91 11.05 -34.79
N GLY A 454 -14.47 12.23 -35.11
CA GLY A 454 -14.44 12.82 -36.45
C GLY A 454 -15.34 12.13 -37.46
N SER A 455 -15.14 12.41 -38.76
CA SER A 455 -16.00 11.93 -39.86
C SER A 455 -16.13 10.41 -39.97
N ARG A 456 -15.20 9.64 -39.39
CA ARG A 456 -15.24 8.17 -39.35
C ARG A 456 -16.34 7.62 -38.45
N ALA A 457 -16.93 8.46 -37.60
CA ALA A 457 -17.98 8.12 -36.67
C ALA A 457 -19.38 8.54 -37.15
N ASN A 458 -19.53 8.88 -38.44
CA ASN A 458 -20.81 9.33 -39.01
C ASN A 458 -21.92 8.29 -38.84
N ASN A 459 -21.55 7.00 -38.87
CA ASN A 459 -22.45 5.87 -38.68
C ASN A 459 -22.59 5.44 -37.22
N GLY A 460 -22.16 6.28 -36.28
CA GLY A 460 -22.11 6.00 -34.85
C GLY A 460 -20.84 5.27 -34.43
N VAL A 461 -20.63 5.22 -33.12
CA VAL A 461 -19.49 4.55 -32.49
C VAL A 461 -19.99 3.58 -31.42
N ILE A 462 -19.41 2.38 -31.39
CA ILE A 462 -19.57 1.44 -30.27
C ILE A 462 -18.27 1.44 -29.48
N VAL A 463 -18.32 1.95 -28.25
CA VAL A 463 -17.21 1.94 -27.31
C VAL A 463 -17.30 0.70 -26.43
N ILE A 464 -16.34 -0.20 -26.59
CA ILE A 464 -16.16 -1.39 -25.78
C ILE A 464 -15.09 -1.10 -24.74
N THR A 465 -15.46 -1.20 -23.47
CA THR A 465 -14.50 -1.18 -22.36
C THR A 465 -14.26 -2.61 -21.91
N THR A 466 -12.99 -3.02 -21.76
CA THR A 466 -12.63 -4.38 -21.35
C THR A 466 -12.31 -4.46 -19.86
N LYS A 467 -12.63 -5.59 -19.24
CA LYS A 467 -12.24 -5.90 -17.86
C LYS A 467 -10.72 -5.89 -17.74
N LYS A 468 -10.19 -5.18 -16.75
CA LYS A 468 -8.73 -5.06 -16.50
C LYS A 468 -8.14 -6.27 -15.77
N SER A 469 -9.00 -7.03 -15.10
CA SER A 469 -8.66 -8.27 -14.44
C SER A 469 -9.77 -9.31 -14.59
N THR A 470 -9.39 -10.59 -14.42
CA THR A 470 -10.33 -11.68 -14.19
C THR A 470 -10.31 -12.00 -12.70
N THR A 471 -11.49 -12.12 -12.08
CA THR A 471 -11.62 -12.45 -10.66
C THR A 471 -11.92 -13.94 -10.51
N GLU A 472 -11.11 -14.62 -9.72
CA GLU A 472 -11.27 -16.02 -9.35
C GLU A 472 -11.48 -16.09 -7.84
N ASP A 473 -12.68 -16.49 -7.42
CA ASP A 473 -13.03 -16.70 -6.02
C ASP A 473 -12.84 -18.17 -5.64
N ASP A 474 -11.92 -18.42 -4.72
CA ASP A 474 -11.66 -19.72 -4.11
C ASP A 474 -12.28 -19.76 -2.69
N VAL A 475 -12.31 -20.92 -2.06
CA VAL A 475 -12.95 -21.14 -0.74
C VAL A 475 -12.33 -20.26 0.36
N THR A 476 -11.05 -19.90 0.21
CA THR A 476 -10.27 -19.20 1.26
C THR A 476 -9.69 -17.86 0.83
N ASN A 477 -9.73 -17.55 -0.47
CA ASN A 477 -9.11 -16.35 -1.02
C ASN A 477 -9.76 -15.93 -2.35
N THR A 478 -9.54 -14.68 -2.74
CA THR A 478 -9.89 -14.12 -4.04
C THR A 478 -8.61 -13.76 -4.76
N THR A 479 -8.51 -14.10 -6.04
CA THR A 479 -7.40 -13.74 -6.91
C THR A 479 -7.89 -12.88 -8.08
N PHE A 480 -7.24 -11.74 -8.28
CA PHE A 480 -7.43 -10.85 -9.42
C PHE A 480 -6.26 -11.06 -10.40
N ALA A 481 -6.51 -11.80 -11.48
CA ALA A 481 -5.54 -12.00 -12.55
C ALA A 481 -5.51 -10.75 -13.45
N ILE A 482 -4.43 -9.96 -13.36
CA ILE A 482 -4.29 -8.71 -14.12
C ILE A 482 -3.90 -9.06 -15.56
N LYS A 483 -4.69 -8.57 -16.53
CA LYS A 483 -4.50 -8.92 -17.94
C LYS A 483 -3.24 -8.31 -18.55
N LYS A 484 -2.93 -7.07 -18.16
CA LYS A 484 -1.75 -6.34 -18.64
C LYS A 484 -0.52 -6.75 -17.80
N PRO A 485 0.61 -7.09 -18.44
CA PRO A 485 1.86 -7.32 -17.71
C PRO A 485 2.43 -6.00 -17.17
N TYR A 486 3.19 -6.08 -16.08
CA TYR A 486 3.80 -4.91 -15.42
C TYR A 486 5.30 -5.08 -15.21
N SER A 487 6.01 -3.95 -15.20
CA SER A 487 7.37 -3.87 -14.70
C SER A 487 7.42 -3.11 -13.38
N ILE A 488 7.97 -3.72 -12.32
CA ILE A 488 8.01 -3.16 -10.96
C ILE A 488 9.44 -3.24 -10.43
N LYS A 489 10.03 -2.08 -10.14
CA LYS A 489 11.38 -1.94 -9.56
C LYS A 489 11.41 -2.37 -8.10
N SER A 490 12.59 -2.78 -7.64
CA SER A 490 12.83 -3.21 -6.25
C SER A 490 13.37 -2.05 -5.42
N ASP A 491 12.57 -1.00 -5.28
CA ASP A 491 12.89 0.23 -4.58
C ASP A 491 11.90 0.55 -3.45
N GLY A 492 10.83 -0.22 -3.32
CA GLY A 492 9.74 0.03 -2.38
C GLY A 492 8.74 1.09 -2.84
N ASP A 493 8.89 1.63 -4.06
CA ASP A 493 7.92 2.58 -4.60
C ASP A 493 6.59 1.90 -4.89
N ILE A 494 5.52 2.69 -4.81
CA ILE A 494 4.15 2.22 -5.00
C ILE A 494 3.74 2.38 -6.45
N ILE A 495 3.30 1.28 -7.05
CA ILE A 495 2.68 1.24 -8.37
C ILE A 495 1.19 0.95 -8.22
N ALA A 496 0.35 1.87 -8.69
CA ALA A 496 -1.09 1.67 -8.73
C ALA A 496 -1.49 0.85 -9.96
N ILE A 497 -2.06 -0.33 -9.73
CA ILE A 497 -2.60 -1.23 -10.75
C ILE A 497 -4.13 -1.19 -10.67
N GLU A 498 -4.80 -0.90 -11.78
CA GLU A 498 -6.27 -0.94 -11.84
C GLU A 498 -6.76 -2.38 -11.89
N ILE A 499 -7.62 -2.75 -10.93
CA ILE A 499 -8.27 -4.06 -10.88
C ILE A 499 -9.53 -4.02 -11.75
N ASN A 500 -10.43 -3.07 -11.47
CA ASN A 500 -11.67 -2.90 -12.20
C ASN A 500 -12.31 -1.52 -11.93
N THR A 501 -13.29 -1.14 -12.74
CA THR A 501 -14.12 0.04 -12.53
C THR A 501 -15.60 -0.34 -12.51
N TYR A 502 -16.33 0.06 -11.48
CA TYR A 502 -17.75 -0.24 -11.31
C TYR A 502 -18.58 1.03 -11.44
N ASN A 503 -19.72 0.93 -12.11
CA ASN A 503 -20.73 1.99 -12.14
C ASN A 503 -21.88 1.55 -11.23
N LEU A 504 -21.96 2.17 -10.06
CA LEU A 504 -22.88 1.83 -9.00
C LEU A 504 -24.12 2.72 -9.10
N ASP A 505 -25.29 2.10 -8.99
CA ASP A 505 -26.53 2.83 -8.76
C ASP A 505 -26.53 3.32 -7.31
N ALA A 506 -26.47 4.64 -7.15
CA ALA A 506 -26.26 5.27 -5.86
C ALA A 506 -27.36 6.31 -5.58
N THR A 507 -27.85 6.31 -4.35
CA THR A 507 -28.78 7.32 -3.85
C THR A 507 -27.98 8.40 -3.14
N TYR A 508 -28.26 9.66 -3.44
CA TYR A 508 -27.57 10.80 -2.85
C TYR A 508 -28.45 11.48 -1.82
N GLU A 509 -27.90 11.77 -0.64
CA GLU A 509 -28.63 12.40 0.47
C GLU A 509 -27.71 13.38 1.22
N TYR A 510 -28.21 14.57 1.54
CA TYR A 510 -27.53 15.46 2.48
C TYR A 510 -27.82 15.01 3.92
N LEU A 511 -26.77 14.73 4.68
CA LEU A 511 -26.84 14.25 6.05
C LEU A 511 -26.25 15.29 7.01
N ALA A 512 -26.97 15.60 8.08
CA ALA A 512 -26.51 16.48 9.16
C ALA A 512 -26.71 15.80 10.52
N ILE A 513 -25.66 15.78 11.35
CA ILE A 513 -25.67 15.19 12.70
C ILE A 513 -25.04 16.19 13.69
N PRO A 514 -25.70 17.31 14.00
CA PRO A 514 -25.07 18.45 14.66
C PRO A 514 -24.64 18.20 16.11
N VAL A 515 -25.15 17.14 16.75
CA VAL A 515 -24.65 16.68 18.06
C VAL A 515 -23.22 16.14 18.00
N LEU A 516 -22.77 15.69 16.82
CA LEU A 516 -21.40 15.22 16.56
C LEU A 516 -20.60 16.24 15.74
N ASN A 517 -21.24 16.82 14.72
CA ASN A 517 -20.61 17.76 13.80
C ASN A 517 -21.69 18.60 13.10
N GLU A 518 -21.61 19.93 13.22
CA GLU A 518 -22.57 20.86 12.61
C GLU A 518 -22.45 20.96 11.07
N ASN A 519 -21.39 20.40 10.48
CA ASN A 519 -21.24 20.35 9.02
C ASN A 519 -22.28 19.43 8.37
N VAL A 520 -22.76 19.84 7.20
CA VAL A 520 -23.66 19.04 6.36
C VAL A 520 -22.84 18.28 5.32
N PHE A 521 -23.00 16.96 5.30
CA PHE A 521 -22.27 16.08 4.39
C PHE A 521 -23.18 15.67 3.24
N LEU A 522 -22.68 15.76 2.00
CA LEU A 522 -23.29 15.03 0.90
C LEU A 522 -22.84 13.57 1.02
N THR A 523 -23.77 12.63 1.02
CA THR A 523 -23.48 11.21 1.08
C THR A 523 -24.05 10.50 -0.13
N ALA A 524 -23.37 9.43 -0.57
CA ALA A 524 -23.88 8.50 -1.56
C ALA A 524 -24.00 7.12 -0.92
N SER A 525 -25.15 6.49 -1.09
CA SER A 525 -25.42 5.15 -0.58
C SER A 525 -25.69 4.18 -1.74
N PHE A 526 -25.14 2.98 -1.65
CA PHE A 526 -25.34 1.95 -2.67
C PHE A 526 -25.42 0.55 -2.04
N LYS A 527 -26.18 -0.32 -2.70
CA LYS A 527 -26.48 -1.70 -2.28
C LYS A 527 -25.71 -2.71 -3.13
N ASN A 528 -25.78 -3.99 -2.77
CA ASN A 528 -25.17 -5.10 -3.50
C ASN A 528 -23.65 -4.92 -3.72
N TRP A 529 -22.96 -4.28 -2.78
CA TRP A 529 -21.52 -4.05 -2.89
C TRP A 529 -20.70 -5.33 -2.66
N GLU A 530 -21.30 -6.34 -2.01
CA GLU A 530 -20.66 -7.62 -1.66
C GLU A 530 -20.17 -8.38 -2.90
N GLN A 531 -20.89 -8.26 -4.03
CA GLN A 531 -20.53 -8.92 -5.29
C GLN A 531 -19.21 -8.44 -5.89
N TYR A 532 -18.65 -7.32 -5.40
CA TYR A 532 -17.43 -6.72 -5.94
C TYR A 532 -16.16 -7.11 -5.17
N ASN A 533 -16.27 -7.99 -4.15
CA ASN A 533 -15.15 -8.45 -3.33
C ASN A 533 -14.26 -7.30 -2.82
N LEU A 534 -14.91 -6.21 -2.35
CA LEU A 534 -14.21 -5.04 -1.83
C LEU A 534 -13.44 -5.43 -0.55
N LEU A 535 -12.31 -4.77 -0.33
CA LEU A 535 -11.47 -4.91 0.85
C LEU A 535 -11.41 -3.59 1.60
N PRO A 536 -11.09 -3.59 2.90
CA PRO A 536 -10.86 -2.34 3.61
C PRO A 536 -9.70 -1.56 2.99
N GLY A 537 -9.93 -0.30 2.62
CA GLY A 537 -8.89 0.51 1.99
C GLY A 537 -9.27 1.98 1.81
N GLU A 538 -8.27 2.82 1.55
CA GLU A 538 -8.47 4.25 1.33
C GLU A 538 -9.14 4.53 -0.02
N ALA A 539 -10.11 5.45 -0.01
CA ALA A 539 -10.78 5.95 -1.19
C ALA A 539 -10.57 7.45 -1.36
N ASN A 540 -10.11 7.88 -2.54
CA ASN A 540 -10.12 9.28 -2.95
C ASN A 540 -11.50 9.61 -3.53
N ILE A 541 -12.08 10.72 -3.10
CA ILE A 541 -13.42 11.13 -3.51
C ILE A 541 -13.30 12.30 -4.49
N TYR A 542 -13.98 12.19 -5.62
CA TYR A 542 -14.10 13.24 -6.62
C TYR A 542 -15.58 13.53 -6.89
N PHE A 543 -15.98 14.79 -6.72
CA PHE A 543 -17.34 15.24 -6.98
C PHE A 543 -17.32 16.45 -7.92
N LYS A 544 -18.14 16.43 -8.97
CA LYS A 544 -18.18 17.48 -10.02
C LYS A 544 -16.81 17.76 -10.66
N GLY A 545 -15.96 16.73 -10.75
CA GLY A 545 -14.61 16.84 -11.30
C GLY A 545 -13.53 17.36 -10.34
N GLY A 546 -13.90 17.86 -9.15
CA GLY A 546 -12.96 18.29 -8.12
C GLY A 546 -12.67 17.19 -7.09
N PHE A 547 -11.48 17.24 -6.48
CA PHE A 547 -11.17 16.40 -5.32
C PHE A 547 -11.92 16.90 -4.09
N ALA A 548 -12.74 16.04 -3.48
CA ALA A 548 -13.59 16.39 -2.36
C ALA A 548 -13.07 15.86 -1.01
N GLY A 549 -12.09 14.94 -1.02
CA GLY A 549 -11.45 14.43 0.18
C GLY A 549 -11.07 12.96 0.09
N LYS A 550 -10.72 12.39 1.24
CA LYS A 550 -10.47 10.95 1.41
C LYS A 550 -11.49 10.34 2.36
N THR A 551 -11.77 9.08 2.15
CA THR A 551 -12.56 8.25 3.07
C THR A 551 -12.00 6.83 3.08
N VAL A 552 -12.61 5.96 3.87
CA VAL A 552 -12.21 4.56 4.01
C VAL A 552 -13.41 3.71 3.64
N ILE A 553 -13.23 2.85 2.63
CA ILE A 553 -14.17 1.76 2.39
C ILE A 553 -13.84 0.69 3.43
N ASP A 554 -14.84 0.29 4.23
CA ASP A 554 -14.72 -0.80 5.19
C ASP A 554 -15.93 -1.74 5.09
N PRO A 555 -15.81 -2.81 4.28
CA PRO A 555 -16.84 -3.82 4.11
C PRO A 555 -17.27 -4.52 5.41
N TYR A 556 -16.45 -4.46 6.46
CA TYR A 556 -16.73 -5.18 7.71
C TYR A 556 -17.59 -4.39 8.69
N LYS A 557 -17.88 -3.12 8.39
CA LYS A 557 -18.68 -2.22 9.26
C LYS A 557 -20.14 -2.07 8.83
N THR A 558 -20.51 -2.57 7.66
CA THR A 558 -21.89 -2.48 7.14
C THR A 558 -22.32 -3.81 6.54
N THR A 559 -23.61 -4.14 6.62
CA THR A 559 -24.17 -5.41 6.14
C THR A 559 -25.28 -5.26 5.10
N LYS A 560 -25.77 -4.03 4.85
CA LYS A 560 -26.92 -3.81 3.95
C LYS A 560 -26.68 -2.74 2.90
N GLU A 561 -26.03 -1.65 3.30
CA GLU A 561 -25.87 -0.47 2.45
C GLU A 561 -24.53 0.18 2.77
N MET A 562 -23.73 0.41 1.75
CA MET A 562 -22.48 1.14 1.90
C MET A 562 -22.77 2.62 1.73
N VAL A 563 -22.46 3.41 2.75
CA VAL A 563 -22.61 4.87 2.74
C VAL A 563 -21.23 5.49 2.68
N VAL A 564 -21.02 6.34 1.68
CA VAL A 564 -19.76 7.05 1.46
C VAL A 564 -20.05 8.54 1.54
N SER A 565 -19.28 9.25 2.36
CA SER A 565 -19.31 10.72 2.34
C SER A 565 -18.63 11.23 1.07
N LEU A 566 -19.25 12.18 0.37
CA LEU A 566 -18.69 12.86 -0.80
C LEU A 566 -18.14 14.25 -0.45
N GLY A 567 -18.06 14.59 0.83
CA GLY A 567 -17.55 15.87 1.34
C GLY A 567 -18.61 16.74 2.00
N VAL A 568 -18.15 17.83 2.60
CA VAL A 568 -18.98 18.86 3.25
C VAL A 568 -19.50 19.85 2.22
N ASP A 569 -20.77 20.22 2.31
CA ASP A 569 -21.39 21.24 1.47
C ASP A 569 -21.71 22.50 2.27
N ALA A 570 -20.80 23.48 2.22
CA ALA A 570 -20.95 24.76 2.93
C ALA A 570 -22.15 25.60 2.44
N GLY A 571 -22.80 25.20 1.34
CA GLY A 571 -24.04 25.82 0.88
C GLY A 571 -25.24 25.51 1.78
N ILE A 572 -25.12 24.59 2.73
CA ILE A 572 -26.15 24.26 3.71
C ILE A 572 -25.55 24.43 5.10
N THR A 573 -26.24 25.13 5.98
CA THR A 573 -25.78 25.37 7.36
C THR A 573 -26.77 24.77 8.34
N VAL A 574 -26.26 24.04 9.32
CA VAL A 574 -27.03 23.54 10.46
C VAL A 574 -26.37 24.07 11.73
N THR A 575 -27.16 24.55 12.67
CA THR A 575 -26.68 24.93 14.00
C THR A 575 -27.53 24.26 15.07
N ARG A 576 -26.90 23.84 16.17
CA ARG A 576 -27.56 23.23 17.32
C ARG A 576 -27.30 24.04 18.57
N LYS A 577 -28.34 24.72 19.06
CA LYS A 577 -28.24 25.60 20.24
C LYS A 577 -29.04 25.03 21.39
N GLN A 578 -28.40 24.86 22.55
CA GLN A 578 -29.12 24.51 23.76
C GLN A 578 -29.86 25.73 24.31
N ASP A 579 -31.16 25.59 24.56
CA ASP A 579 -31.94 26.57 25.33
C ASP A 579 -31.60 26.42 26.82
N ARG A 580 -30.77 27.34 27.33
CA ARG A 580 -30.32 27.35 28.73
C ARG A 580 -31.38 27.87 29.70
N ASN A 581 -32.45 28.48 29.20
CA ASN A 581 -33.53 29.05 30.00
C ASN A 581 -34.74 28.11 30.09
N PHE A 582 -34.69 26.94 29.43
CA PHE A 582 -35.76 25.96 29.43
C PHE A 582 -35.95 25.31 30.81
N LYS A 583 -37.11 25.58 31.45
CA LYS A 583 -37.56 25.01 32.73
C LYS A 583 -36.41 24.94 33.77
N SER A 584 -35.90 26.11 34.17
CA SER A 584 -34.78 26.20 35.10
C SER A 584 -35.05 25.43 36.41
N LYS A 585 -34.01 24.72 36.87
CA LYS A 585 -33.98 23.70 37.93
C LYS A 585 -35.02 23.89 39.05
N SER A 586 -35.90 22.89 39.22
CA SER A 586 -36.64 22.69 40.47
C SER A 586 -35.91 21.69 41.36
N LEU A 587 -35.64 22.10 42.60
CA LEU A 587 -34.99 21.30 43.65
C LEU A 587 -36.05 20.71 44.57
N LEU A 588 -36.64 19.56 44.20
CA LEU A 588 -37.57 18.83 45.07
C LEU A 588 -37.15 17.35 45.17
N GLY A 589 -36.68 16.94 46.36
CA GLY A 589 -36.34 15.55 46.72
C GLY A 589 -34.85 15.17 46.65
N ASN A 590 -34.53 13.87 46.78
CA ASN A 590 -33.15 13.33 46.76
C ASN A 590 -32.50 13.25 45.36
N ASN A 591 -33.25 13.63 44.32
CA ASN A 591 -32.81 13.52 42.92
C ASN A 591 -32.53 14.90 42.32
N ARG A 592 -31.59 14.95 41.37
CA ARG A 592 -31.40 16.09 40.45
C ARG A 592 -32.30 15.89 39.25
N VAL A 593 -32.93 16.97 38.81
CA VAL A 593 -33.72 17.04 37.59
C VAL A 593 -33.04 17.98 36.63
N LEU A 594 -32.91 17.54 35.39
CA LEU A 594 -32.19 18.24 34.34
C LEU A 594 -33.05 18.32 33.08
N ASN A 595 -33.56 19.51 32.82
CA ASN A 595 -34.26 19.79 31.58
C ASN A 595 -33.26 20.16 30.48
N ARG A 596 -33.48 19.62 29.29
CA ARG A 596 -32.72 19.90 28.08
C ARG A 596 -33.69 20.21 26.95
N ALA A 597 -33.46 21.32 26.28
CA ALA A 597 -34.11 21.64 25.02
C ALA A 597 -33.06 22.15 24.04
N TYR A 598 -33.19 21.75 22.79
CA TYR A 598 -32.28 22.13 21.72
C TYR A 598 -33.07 22.67 20.54
N ASP A 599 -32.64 23.83 20.05
CA ASP A 599 -33.13 24.43 18.82
C ASP A 599 -32.12 24.13 17.70
N LEU A 600 -32.63 23.54 16.62
CA LEU A 600 -31.90 23.21 15.41
C LEU A 600 -32.32 24.20 14.33
N GLU A 601 -31.39 24.99 13.80
CA GLU A 601 -31.65 25.91 12.68
C GLU A 601 -30.94 25.40 11.43
N ILE A 602 -31.71 25.14 10.37
CA ILE A 602 -31.25 24.57 9.11
C ILE A 602 -31.52 25.58 8.00
N LYS A 603 -30.47 25.94 7.27
CA LYS A 603 -30.53 26.95 6.21
C LYS A 603 -29.95 26.43 4.91
N ASN A 604 -30.73 26.54 3.83
CA ASN A 604 -30.27 26.28 2.48
C ASN A 604 -29.77 27.58 1.84
N ASN A 605 -28.47 27.84 1.83
CA ASN A 605 -27.88 29.01 1.17
C ASN A 605 -27.68 28.81 -0.34
N LYS A 606 -28.11 27.69 -0.92
CA LYS A 606 -27.96 27.39 -2.36
C LYS A 606 -29.07 28.06 -3.17
N ASN A 607 -28.89 28.05 -4.49
CA ASN A 607 -29.88 28.55 -5.46
C ASN A 607 -30.83 27.44 -5.97
N THR A 608 -30.83 26.28 -5.32
CA THR A 608 -31.59 25.09 -5.68
C THR A 608 -32.26 24.52 -4.44
N ALA A 609 -33.42 23.90 -4.58
CA ALA A 609 -34.03 23.15 -3.50
C ALA A 609 -33.14 21.96 -3.10
N VAL A 610 -33.20 21.57 -1.83
CA VAL A 610 -32.46 20.44 -1.26
C VAL A 610 -33.32 19.69 -0.25
N THR A 611 -33.13 18.38 -0.19
CA THR A 611 -33.67 17.53 0.88
C THR A 611 -32.54 17.16 1.82
N ILE A 612 -32.74 17.37 3.12
CA ILE A 612 -31.76 17.11 4.17
C ILE A 612 -32.33 16.08 5.14
N LYS A 613 -31.54 15.06 5.44
CA LYS A 613 -31.77 14.15 6.56
C LYS A 613 -31.00 14.67 7.77
N LEU A 614 -31.73 15.15 8.76
CA LEU A 614 -31.18 15.63 10.02
C LEU A 614 -31.33 14.54 11.08
N ILE A 615 -30.26 14.25 11.81
CA ILE A 615 -30.27 13.26 12.89
C ILE A 615 -29.73 13.90 14.18
N ASP A 616 -30.44 13.69 15.29
CA ASP A 616 -29.96 14.00 16.64
C ASP A 616 -30.31 12.83 17.57
N ARG A 617 -29.98 12.94 18.85
CA ARG A 617 -30.24 11.88 19.84
C ARG A 617 -30.77 12.39 21.16
N ILE A 618 -31.60 11.56 21.79
CA ILE A 618 -32.00 11.65 23.19
C ILE A 618 -31.28 10.49 23.91
N PRO A 619 -30.62 10.75 25.05
CA PRO A 619 -29.93 9.71 25.79
C PRO A 619 -30.90 8.61 26.25
N LEU A 620 -30.44 7.36 26.20
CA LEU A 620 -31.13 6.24 26.82
C LEU A 620 -30.43 5.89 28.14
N SER A 621 -31.19 5.34 29.08
CA SER A 621 -30.62 4.85 30.33
C SER A 621 -30.79 3.35 30.48
N GLU A 622 -29.67 2.67 30.74
CA GLU A 622 -29.64 1.27 31.14
C GLU A 622 -29.64 1.12 32.68
N ASN A 623 -29.50 2.23 33.41
CA ASN A 623 -29.48 2.25 34.86
C ASN A 623 -30.86 2.64 35.40
N LYS A 624 -31.47 1.74 36.19
CA LYS A 624 -32.80 1.95 36.80
C LYS A 624 -32.90 3.21 37.68
N GLU A 625 -31.78 3.74 38.17
CA GLU A 625 -31.73 4.97 38.98
C GLU A 625 -31.78 6.26 38.14
N ILE A 626 -31.53 6.18 36.83
CA ILE A 626 -31.57 7.31 35.91
C ILE A 626 -32.82 7.18 35.06
N LYS A 627 -33.70 8.18 35.14
CA LYS A 627 -34.95 8.22 34.38
C LYS A 627 -34.88 9.32 33.32
N VAL A 628 -35.10 8.95 32.06
CA VAL A 628 -35.33 9.90 30.98
C VAL A 628 -36.84 9.99 30.75
N SER A 629 -37.39 11.20 30.81
CA SER A 629 -38.84 11.46 30.73
C SER A 629 -39.12 12.81 30.08
N GLU A 630 -40.39 13.22 30.00
CA GLU A 630 -40.83 14.47 29.36
C GLU A 630 -40.24 14.68 27.95
N ILE A 631 -40.15 13.61 27.17
CA ILE A 631 -39.60 13.66 25.81
C ILE A 631 -40.61 14.35 24.89
N GLU A 632 -40.20 15.46 24.29
CA GLU A 632 -40.93 16.16 23.24
C GLU A 632 -40.10 16.15 21.96
N THR A 633 -40.57 15.41 20.95
CA THR A 633 -39.85 15.21 19.68
C THR A 633 -40.37 16.11 18.56
N TYR A 634 -41.50 16.79 18.79
CA TYR A 634 -42.16 17.66 17.82
C TYR A 634 -42.33 16.96 16.46
N ASN A 635 -41.68 17.45 15.40
CA ASN A 635 -41.79 16.91 14.04
C ASN A 635 -40.83 15.73 13.76
N ALA A 636 -39.99 15.33 14.73
CA ALA A 636 -39.02 14.28 14.52
C ALA A 636 -39.68 12.90 14.50
N ASN A 637 -39.20 12.03 13.63
CA ASN A 637 -39.41 10.59 13.78
C ASN A 637 -38.46 10.07 14.86
N TYR A 638 -39.00 9.59 15.98
CA TYR A 638 -38.25 9.12 17.13
C TYR A 638 -38.20 7.60 17.20
N ASN A 639 -36.99 7.05 17.23
CA ASN A 639 -36.73 5.65 17.54
C ASN A 639 -36.39 5.53 19.03
N ASP A 640 -37.35 5.10 19.83
CA ASP A 640 -37.23 4.95 21.29
C ASP A 640 -36.18 3.91 21.70
N ALA A 641 -36.10 2.79 20.99
CA ALA A 641 -35.12 1.73 21.26
C ALA A 641 -33.67 2.17 21.04
N LYS A 642 -33.42 3.16 20.19
CA LYS A 642 -32.08 3.69 19.88
C LYS A 642 -31.83 5.12 20.37
N GLY A 643 -32.86 5.80 20.87
CA GLY A 643 -32.79 7.20 21.24
C GLY A 643 -32.54 8.16 20.07
N LEU A 644 -32.84 7.78 18.83
CA LEU A 644 -32.51 8.59 17.64
C LEU A 644 -33.70 9.40 17.15
N LEU A 645 -33.47 10.69 16.89
CA LEU A 645 -34.43 11.61 16.25
C LEU A 645 -34.03 11.80 14.79
N THR A 646 -34.96 11.64 13.85
CA THR A 646 -34.72 11.84 12.42
C THR A 646 -35.77 12.78 11.82
N TRP A 647 -35.31 13.78 11.08
CA TRP A 647 -36.15 14.63 10.24
C TRP A 647 -35.75 14.47 8.78
N LYS A 648 -36.73 14.51 7.89
CA LYS A 648 -36.54 14.67 6.45
C LYS A 648 -37.09 16.04 6.06
N ILE A 649 -36.19 16.95 5.71
CA ILE A 649 -36.49 18.38 5.56
C ILE A 649 -36.28 18.77 4.11
N ASP A 650 -37.36 19.18 3.43
CA ASP A 650 -37.30 19.73 2.08
C ASP A 650 -37.22 21.26 2.18
N LEU A 651 -36.11 21.84 1.73
CA LEU A 651 -35.87 23.29 1.75
C LEU A 651 -35.76 23.84 0.34
N ASN A 652 -36.55 24.85 0.03
CA ASN A 652 -36.37 25.66 -1.16
C ASN A 652 -35.07 26.47 -1.11
N SER A 653 -34.70 27.05 -2.24
CA SER A 653 -33.56 27.96 -2.35
C SER A 653 -33.69 29.12 -1.35
N LYS A 654 -32.63 29.39 -0.57
CA LYS A 654 -32.57 30.45 0.47
C LYS A 654 -33.52 30.27 1.66
N GLU A 655 -34.18 29.13 1.77
CA GLU A 655 -35.10 28.84 2.87
C GLU A 655 -34.36 28.52 4.18
N THR A 656 -35.00 28.85 5.31
CA THR A 656 -34.54 28.50 6.66
C THR A 656 -35.69 27.83 7.41
N GLN A 657 -35.42 26.68 8.02
CA GLN A 657 -36.37 25.94 8.86
C GLN A 657 -35.77 25.73 10.26
N LYS A 658 -36.64 25.67 11.26
CA LYS A 658 -36.27 25.44 12.65
C LYS A 658 -36.96 24.20 13.18
N GLU A 659 -36.20 23.35 13.85
CA GLU A 659 -36.70 22.18 14.56
C GLU A 659 -36.32 22.29 16.04
N ARG A 660 -37.08 21.62 16.90
CA ARG A 660 -36.84 21.60 18.34
C ARG A 660 -37.09 20.22 18.90
N PHE A 661 -36.35 19.87 19.95
CA PHE A 661 -36.70 18.73 20.80
C PHE A 661 -36.32 19.02 22.25
N SER A 662 -37.00 18.37 23.18
CA SER A 662 -36.72 18.49 24.61
C SER A 662 -36.86 17.15 25.34
N TYR A 663 -36.17 17.03 26.47
CA TYR A 663 -36.26 15.89 27.38
C TYR A 663 -35.84 16.27 28.80
N GLU A 664 -36.30 15.50 29.77
CA GLU A 664 -35.91 15.58 31.18
C GLU A 664 -35.07 14.36 31.57
N VAL A 665 -33.98 14.59 32.30
CA VAL A 665 -33.19 13.54 32.95
C VAL A 665 -33.23 13.70 34.46
N LYS A 666 -33.64 12.65 35.16
CA LYS A 666 -33.72 12.59 36.62
C LYS A 666 -32.76 11.52 37.16
N TYR A 667 -31.90 11.88 38.10
CA TYR A 667 -30.86 10.99 38.64
C TYR A 667 -30.48 11.34 40.11
N PRO A 668 -29.80 10.44 40.86
CA PRO A 668 -29.43 10.68 42.26
C PRO A 668 -28.44 11.85 42.45
N LYS A 669 -28.64 12.67 43.49
CA LYS A 669 -27.83 13.88 43.75
C LYS A 669 -26.34 13.65 44.00
N ASN A 670 -25.98 12.47 44.50
CA ASN A 670 -24.61 12.08 44.86
C ASN A 670 -23.86 11.41 43.71
N LYS A 671 -24.47 11.25 42.53
CA LYS A 671 -23.85 10.64 41.36
C LYS A 671 -23.69 11.66 40.25
N HIS A 672 -22.68 11.44 39.42
CA HIS A 672 -22.45 12.18 38.19
C HIS A 672 -22.92 11.34 37.01
N ILE A 673 -23.45 12.00 35.99
CA ILE A 673 -23.89 11.37 34.74
C ILE A 673 -23.17 12.05 33.58
N SER A 674 -22.80 11.28 32.57
CA SER A 674 -22.33 11.79 31.27
C SER A 674 -23.56 12.00 30.37
N LEU A 675 -23.66 13.14 29.69
CA LEU A 675 -24.79 13.52 28.83
C LEU A 675 -24.35 14.11 27.51
#